data_AF-A0A502CTG9-F1
#
_entry.id   AF-A0A502CTG9-F1
#
_cell.length_a   1.000
_cell.length_b   1.000
_cell.length_c   1.000
_cell.angle_alpha   90.00
_cell.angle_beta   90.00
_cell.angle_gamma   90.00
#
_symmetry.space_group_name_H-M   'P 1'
#
loop_
_entity.id
_entity.type
_entity.pdbx_description
1 polymer ?
#
loop_
_entity_poly.entity_id
_entity_poly.type
_entity_poly.pdbx_seq_one_letter_code
_entity_poly.pdbx_strand_id
1 'polypeptide(L)'
;MTAIRLALTELRRITAGRLPRAALFALVLVPTLYGGLYLYANKDPYGGLERVPAAVVVEDAGTTLANGEDLAVGNQVASELADSRSFGWHRVSRAAANRGVEDGTYNFALIVPRDFSAALASSAEFTPRQAQLEIETNDANNYLSRTIANQLVAQVTKSVASQVSSTAASQLLVGFTTIHDKVSEAADGAAELANGARKAADGAGQLEAGAGQLVAGEKKLVTGADALSSGASEAASGADRLSSGATALSSGLSTLDQRTSSLSADTRRLANGAQQVADGNAKVAASGRRVASAASTFVTTMTTSQGALADRLRAAGFTDAQVRQVLDAAATLSGPVTDANSQIRTASTQLDQLSAGAAQVATGADQLADAAGPLHTGIHQAASGSSTVASGASELAAGNRRLAAGASDLAAGQRSALDGATALRSGATELAGGLGRLDAGAVQLHDGLQQGLRSIPDPSADARKAVAQTLGNPVGVKGSSLASAATYGAGLAPFFLSLALWIGAYVLFLLVKPLSSRALAAGQPSWRTALGGWLAPAALGVVQSVLVYAVVLRGVGISAQHPVLLLGFMVAVSMTFVMILHALAARLGSPGKFLGLVFMVLQLVSAGGTFPWQTLPEPLHPLHHALPMTYAVDGIRRLMYGGSLTHLGLDLVVLGAYVVGAFLLSTWAARKAAMWSAARIKPDLAI
;
A
#
# COMPACT_ATOMS: atom_id res chain seq x y z
N MET A 1 33.93 -75.71 -65.47
CA MET A 1 33.96 -75.63 -63.98
C MET A 1 32.98 -74.55 -63.53
N THR A 2 32.25 -74.75 -62.43
CA THR A 2 31.41 -73.69 -61.86
C THR A 2 32.27 -72.61 -61.19
N ALA A 3 31.78 -71.37 -61.09
CA ALA A 3 32.48 -70.28 -60.41
C ALA A 3 32.82 -70.63 -58.95
N ILE A 4 31.93 -71.36 -58.27
CA ILE A 4 32.14 -71.83 -56.89
C ILE A 4 33.33 -72.79 -56.79
N ARG A 5 33.48 -73.74 -57.72
CA ARG A 5 34.64 -74.66 -57.70
C ARG A 5 35.96 -73.93 -57.94
N LEU A 6 35.96 -72.89 -58.78
CA LEU A 6 37.15 -72.03 -58.99
C LEU A 6 37.54 -71.32 -57.69
N ALA A 7 36.55 -70.72 -57.02
CA ALA A 7 36.75 -70.04 -55.75
C ALA A 7 37.28 -70.98 -54.66
N LEU A 8 36.69 -72.18 -54.52
CA LEU A 8 37.15 -73.18 -53.54
C LEU A 8 38.57 -73.68 -53.82
N THR A 9 38.96 -73.77 -55.09
CA THR A 9 40.32 -74.18 -55.48
C THR A 9 41.34 -73.10 -55.13
N GLU A 10 41.02 -71.84 -55.38
CA GLU A 10 41.84 -70.70 -54.99
C GLU A 10 41.93 -70.56 -53.46
N LEU A 11 40.81 -70.74 -52.75
CA LEU A 11 40.79 -70.76 -51.29
C LEU A 11 41.66 -71.88 -50.73
N ARG A 12 41.60 -73.09 -51.30
CA ARG A 12 42.52 -74.18 -50.95
C ARG A 12 43.97 -73.83 -51.24
N ARG A 13 44.28 -73.14 -52.35
CA ARG A 13 45.66 -72.71 -52.68
C ARG A 13 46.22 -71.78 -51.62
N ILE A 14 45.44 -70.81 -51.17
CA ILE A 14 45.89 -69.80 -50.18
C ILE A 14 45.79 -70.30 -48.73
N THR A 15 45.14 -71.44 -48.49
CA THR A 15 45.02 -72.07 -47.15
C THR A 15 45.82 -73.38 -47.02
N ALA A 16 46.49 -73.85 -48.07
CA ALA A 16 47.34 -75.03 -48.05
C ALA A 16 48.77 -74.67 -47.61
N GLY A 17 49.12 -75.03 -46.37
CA GLY A 17 50.45 -74.81 -45.79
C GLY A 17 50.44 -73.86 -44.59
N ARG A 18 51.48 -73.94 -43.73
CA ARG A 18 51.60 -73.11 -42.53
C ARG A 18 51.89 -71.63 -42.84
N LEU A 19 52.78 -71.39 -43.81
CA LEU A 19 53.19 -70.04 -44.22
C LEU A 19 52.05 -69.22 -44.88
N PRO A 20 51.28 -69.78 -45.84
CA PRO A 20 50.12 -69.08 -46.40
C PRO A 20 48.99 -68.82 -45.38
N ARG A 21 48.78 -69.72 -44.40
CA ARG A 21 47.82 -69.50 -43.31
C ARG A 21 48.28 -68.38 -42.37
N ALA A 22 49.56 -68.33 -42.02
CA ALA A 22 50.12 -67.25 -41.21
C ALA A 22 50.05 -65.90 -41.95
N ALA A 23 50.37 -65.89 -43.24
CA ALA A 23 50.23 -64.72 -44.10
C ALA A 23 48.76 -64.25 -44.18
N LEU A 24 47.81 -65.18 -44.31
CA LEU A 24 46.37 -64.88 -44.31
C LEU A 24 45.88 -64.33 -42.96
N PHE A 25 46.36 -64.88 -41.84
CA PHE A 25 46.04 -64.39 -40.51
C PHE A 25 46.58 -62.97 -40.29
N ALA A 26 47.84 -62.71 -40.64
CA ALA A 26 48.43 -61.38 -40.57
C ALA A 26 47.68 -60.37 -41.47
N LEU A 27 47.24 -60.81 -42.65
CA LEU A 27 46.43 -60.02 -43.59
C LEU A 27 45.11 -59.53 -42.99
N VAL A 28 44.43 -60.40 -42.25
CA VAL A 28 43.13 -60.12 -41.64
C VAL A 28 43.31 -59.31 -40.34
N LEU A 29 44.46 -59.44 -39.68
CA LEU A 29 44.79 -58.72 -38.45
C LEU A 29 45.08 -57.22 -38.69
N VAL A 30 45.86 -56.87 -39.72
CA VAL A 30 46.28 -55.47 -39.96
C VAL A 30 45.10 -54.48 -40.09
N PRO A 31 44.05 -54.76 -40.89
CA PRO A 31 42.90 -53.86 -40.98
C PRO A 31 42.09 -53.80 -39.67
N THR A 32 42.07 -54.89 -38.91
CA THR A 32 41.41 -54.98 -37.61
C THR A 32 42.14 -54.14 -36.56
N LEU A 33 43.48 -54.13 -36.57
CA LEU A 33 44.28 -53.25 -35.73
C LEU A 33 44.01 -51.78 -36.05
N TYR A 34 43.95 -51.42 -37.33
CA TYR A 34 43.69 -50.04 -37.74
C TYR A 34 42.28 -49.57 -37.34
N GLY A 35 41.25 -50.39 -37.60
CA GLY A 35 39.87 -50.09 -37.20
C GLY A 35 39.63 -50.12 -35.69
N GLY A 36 40.30 -51.01 -34.95
CA GLY A 36 40.10 -51.18 -33.51
C GLY A 36 40.99 -50.29 -32.63
N LEU A 37 42.31 -50.31 -32.83
CA LEU A 37 43.28 -49.64 -31.95
C LEU A 37 43.16 -48.12 -32.00
N TYR A 38 42.93 -47.55 -33.18
CA TYR A 38 42.75 -46.10 -33.32
C TYR A 38 41.47 -45.62 -32.61
N LEU A 39 40.36 -46.34 -32.80
CA LEU A 39 39.09 -46.05 -32.14
C LEU A 39 39.16 -46.26 -30.63
N TYR A 40 39.96 -47.22 -30.15
CA TYR A 40 40.24 -47.42 -28.74
C TYR A 40 41.02 -46.24 -28.14
N ALA A 41 42.12 -45.82 -28.78
CA ALA A 41 42.94 -44.70 -28.32
C ALA A 41 42.17 -43.36 -28.30
N ASN A 42 41.21 -43.19 -29.21
CA ASN A 42 40.40 -41.98 -29.33
C ASN A 42 38.96 -42.19 -28.85
N LYS A 43 38.69 -43.22 -28.03
CA LYS A 43 37.33 -43.58 -27.63
C LYS A 43 36.60 -42.42 -26.95
N ASP A 44 37.25 -41.81 -25.97
CA ASP A 44 36.72 -40.69 -25.20
C ASP A 44 37.86 -39.76 -24.71
N PRO A 45 38.41 -38.91 -25.59
CA PRO A 45 39.46 -37.97 -25.21
C PRO A 45 38.96 -36.87 -24.25
N TYR A 46 37.64 -36.63 -24.18
CA TYR A 46 37.04 -35.60 -23.32
C TYR A 46 36.77 -36.10 -21.90
N GLY A 47 36.50 -37.39 -21.71
CA GLY A 47 36.38 -38.00 -20.39
C GLY A 47 37.67 -37.98 -19.54
N GLY A 48 38.81 -37.62 -20.14
CA GLY A 48 40.11 -37.51 -19.47
C GLY A 48 40.58 -36.09 -19.17
N LEU A 49 39.76 -35.06 -19.38
CA LEU A 49 40.17 -33.66 -19.23
C LEU A 49 40.60 -33.29 -17.80
N GLU A 50 40.09 -33.98 -16.78
CA GLU A 50 40.55 -33.83 -15.38
C GLU A 50 42.06 -34.06 -15.19
N ARG A 51 42.72 -34.75 -16.13
CA ARG A 51 44.17 -35.01 -16.13
C ARG A 51 44.98 -33.96 -16.89
N VAL A 52 44.30 -33.03 -17.57
CA VAL A 52 44.93 -31.94 -18.31
C VAL A 52 45.17 -30.79 -17.31
N PRO A 53 46.44 -30.45 -17.02
CA PRO A 53 46.77 -29.43 -16.03
C PRO A 53 46.36 -28.05 -16.54
N ALA A 54 45.62 -27.30 -15.72
CA ALA A 54 45.20 -25.94 -16.00
C ALA A 54 45.44 -25.05 -14.77
N ALA A 55 45.81 -23.80 -14.98
CA ALA A 55 46.03 -22.84 -13.91
C ALA A 55 44.81 -21.94 -13.69
N VAL A 56 44.50 -21.62 -12.44
CA VAL A 56 43.55 -20.54 -12.09
C VAL A 56 44.25 -19.50 -11.22
N VAL A 57 44.14 -18.25 -11.63
CA VAL A 57 44.71 -17.08 -10.94
C VAL A 57 43.55 -16.23 -10.44
N VAL A 58 43.55 -15.91 -9.15
CA VAL A 58 42.54 -15.05 -8.53
C VAL A 58 43.22 -13.79 -8.02
N GLU A 59 43.04 -12.68 -8.74
CA GLU A 59 43.49 -11.35 -8.34
C GLU A 59 42.35 -10.48 -7.80
N ASP A 60 41.10 -10.92 -7.97
CA ASP A 60 39.87 -10.25 -7.50
C ASP A 60 39.98 -9.82 -6.03
N ALA A 61 39.78 -8.51 -5.80
CA ALA A 61 39.86 -7.91 -4.47
C ALA A 61 38.52 -7.97 -3.70
N GLY A 62 37.44 -8.39 -4.35
CA GLY A 62 36.09 -8.26 -3.81
C GLY A 62 35.58 -6.82 -3.88
N THR A 63 34.35 -6.60 -3.42
CA THR A 63 33.71 -5.28 -3.31
C THR A 63 32.68 -5.29 -2.19
N THR A 64 32.27 -4.12 -1.69
CA THR A 64 31.20 -4.01 -0.68
C THR A 64 29.97 -3.40 -1.36
N LEU A 65 28.85 -4.11 -1.28
CA LEU A 65 27.58 -3.71 -1.88
C LEU A 65 26.94 -2.54 -1.11
N ALA A 66 25.99 -1.85 -1.74
CA ALA A 66 25.26 -0.72 -1.14
C ALA A 66 24.47 -1.08 0.14
N ASN A 67 24.17 -2.36 0.35
CA ASN A 67 23.53 -2.89 1.57
C ASN A 67 24.55 -3.20 2.69
N GLY A 68 25.85 -2.96 2.47
CA GLY A 68 26.93 -3.23 3.41
C GLY A 68 27.48 -4.66 3.38
N GLU A 69 27.02 -5.52 2.48
CA GLU A 69 27.52 -6.89 2.34
C GLU A 69 28.76 -6.96 1.44
N ASP A 70 29.76 -7.76 1.84
CA ASP A 70 30.95 -8.02 1.02
C ASP A 70 30.64 -9.07 -0.06
N LEU A 71 30.94 -8.73 -1.32
CA LEU A 71 30.84 -9.58 -2.49
C LEU A 71 32.24 -9.96 -3.00
N ALA A 72 32.59 -11.25 -2.91
CA ALA A 72 33.89 -11.79 -3.33
C ALA A 72 33.72 -12.99 -4.28
N VAL A 73 33.35 -12.72 -5.53
CA VAL A 73 33.01 -13.74 -6.55
C VAL A 73 34.25 -14.46 -7.07
N GLY A 74 35.42 -13.83 -7.13
CA GLY A 74 36.61 -14.44 -7.74
C GLY A 74 37.10 -15.69 -7.02
N ASN A 75 36.99 -15.74 -5.68
CA ASN A 75 37.28 -16.96 -4.93
C ASN A 75 36.25 -18.07 -5.18
N GLN A 76 34.98 -17.69 -5.36
CA GLN A 76 33.91 -18.64 -5.67
C GLN A 76 34.10 -19.26 -7.07
N VAL A 77 34.50 -18.47 -8.06
CA VAL A 77 34.84 -18.97 -9.41
C VAL A 77 35.97 -19.99 -9.32
N ALA A 78 37.04 -19.71 -8.55
CA ALA A 78 38.15 -20.65 -8.41
C ALA A 78 37.76 -21.95 -7.68
N SER A 79 36.90 -21.88 -6.65
CA SER A 79 36.40 -23.09 -5.99
C SER A 79 35.49 -23.91 -6.90
N GLU A 80 34.57 -23.27 -7.63
CA GLU A 80 33.68 -23.97 -8.56
C GLU A 80 34.47 -24.65 -9.68
N LEU A 81 35.51 -24.00 -10.20
CA LEU A 81 36.40 -24.60 -11.19
C LEU A 81 37.12 -25.82 -10.62
N ALA A 82 37.70 -25.72 -9.43
CA ALA A 82 38.36 -26.84 -8.76
C ALA A 82 37.40 -28.02 -8.50
N ASP A 83 36.18 -27.74 -8.03
CA ASP A 83 35.18 -28.76 -7.71
C ASP A 83 34.56 -29.41 -8.95
N SER A 84 34.50 -28.68 -10.08
CA SER A 84 33.89 -29.17 -11.32
C SER A 84 34.58 -30.40 -11.93
N ARG A 85 35.84 -30.66 -11.57
CA ARG A 85 36.72 -31.67 -12.20
C ARG A 85 36.77 -31.58 -13.73
N SER A 86 36.51 -30.40 -14.28
CA SER A 86 36.60 -30.16 -15.72
C SER A 86 38.03 -30.26 -16.22
N PHE A 87 39.00 -29.79 -15.41
CA PHE A 87 40.44 -29.85 -15.64
C PHE A 87 41.17 -30.15 -14.34
N GLY A 88 42.45 -30.50 -14.44
CA GLY A 88 43.36 -30.56 -13.29
C GLY A 88 43.72 -29.13 -12.87
N TRP A 89 42.81 -28.45 -12.16
CA TRP A 89 42.97 -27.05 -11.79
C TRP A 89 44.00 -26.85 -10.68
N HIS A 90 44.94 -25.94 -10.91
CA HIS A 90 45.95 -25.53 -9.95
C HIS A 90 45.85 -24.04 -9.68
N ARG A 91 45.58 -23.67 -8.42
CA ARG A 91 45.59 -22.27 -8.01
C ARG A 91 47.03 -21.78 -7.88
N VAL A 92 47.40 -20.78 -8.67
CA VAL A 92 48.78 -20.26 -8.73
C VAL A 92 48.80 -18.74 -8.85
N SER A 93 49.99 -18.14 -8.74
CA SER A 93 50.19 -16.72 -9.05
C SER A 93 50.22 -16.49 -10.56
N ARG A 94 49.91 -15.27 -11.03
CA ARG A 94 50.01 -14.90 -12.45
C ARG A 94 51.39 -15.24 -13.02
N ALA A 95 52.47 -14.85 -12.36
CA ALA A 95 53.82 -15.17 -12.82
C ALA A 95 54.14 -16.68 -12.93
N ALA A 96 53.47 -17.54 -12.14
CA ALA A 96 53.60 -18.99 -12.24
C ALA A 96 52.67 -19.57 -13.32
N ALA A 97 51.47 -19.01 -13.51
CA ALA A 97 50.58 -19.34 -14.61
C ALA A 97 51.22 -19.04 -15.97
N ASN A 98 51.74 -17.82 -16.17
CA ASN A 98 52.34 -17.40 -17.44
C ASN A 98 53.53 -18.27 -17.81
N ARG A 99 54.47 -18.50 -16.87
CA ARG A 99 55.60 -19.40 -17.09
C ARG A 99 55.15 -20.84 -17.33
N GLY A 100 54.18 -21.33 -16.57
CA GLY A 100 53.67 -22.69 -16.72
C GLY A 100 52.94 -22.91 -18.05
N VAL A 101 52.28 -21.89 -18.61
CA VAL A 101 51.69 -21.95 -19.95
C VAL A 101 52.76 -21.83 -21.03
N GLU A 102 53.82 -21.06 -20.79
CA GLU A 102 54.95 -20.93 -21.71
C GLU A 102 55.75 -22.24 -21.83
N ASP A 103 56.11 -22.86 -20.70
CA ASP A 103 56.94 -24.07 -20.63
C ASP A 103 56.17 -25.40 -20.77
N GLY A 104 54.83 -25.34 -20.77
CA GLY A 104 53.96 -26.50 -20.96
C GLY A 104 53.57 -27.24 -19.68
N THR A 105 53.92 -26.72 -18.49
CA THR A 105 53.40 -27.21 -17.20
C THR A 105 51.88 -27.11 -17.10
N TYR A 106 51.28 -26.05 -17.65
CA TYR A 106 49.83 -25.87 -17.76
C TYR A 106 49.42 -25.71 -19.24
N ASN A 107 48.34 -26.36 -19.64
CA ASN A 107 47.80 -26.25 -21.00
C ASN A 107 47.18 -24.88 -21.29
N PHE A 108 46.65 -24.23 -20.26
CA PHE A 108 46.13 -22.87 -20.27
C PHE A 108 46.00 -22.34 -18.83
N ALA A 109 45.83 -21.02 -18.69
CA ALA A 109 45.51 -20.37 -17.43
C ALA A 109 44.26 -19.50 -17.58
N LEU A 110 43.39 -19.52 -16.56
CA LEU A 110 42.29 -18.58 -16.41
C LEU A 110 42.64 -17.57 -15.32
N ILE A 111 42.56 -16.28 -15.63
CA ILE A 111 42.81 -15.23 -14.65
C ILE A 111 41.52 -14.45 -14.37
N VAL A 112 41.20 -14.33 -13.09
CA VAL A 112 40.13 -13.47 -12.55
C VAL A 112 40.77 -12.14 -12.14
N PRO A 113 40.55 -11.03 -12.88
CA PRO A 113 41.16 -9.74 -12.62
C PRO A 113 40.73 -9.10 -11.30
N ARG A 114 41.49 -8.10 -10.85
CA ARG A 114 41.30 -7.44 -9.55
C ARG A 114 39.95 -6.78 -9.34
N ASP A 115 39.34 -6.26 -10.40
CA ASP A 115 38.08 -5.53 -10.37
C ASP A 115 36.85 -6.39 -10.69
N PHE A 116 37.01 -7.71 -10.80
CA PHE A 116 35.95 -8.62 -11.25
C PHE A 116 34.66 -8.50 -10.41
N SER A 117 34.75 -8.60 -9.08
CA SER A 117 33.57 -8.46 -8.21
C SER A 117 32.97 -7.05 -8.23
N ALA A 118 33.80 -6.02 -8.29
CA ALA A 118 33.36 -4.62 -8.40
C ALA A 118 32.64 -4.35 -9.73
N ALA A 119 33.10 -4.93 -10.84
CA ALA A 119 32.45 -4.84 -12.12
C ALA A 119 31.08 -5.56 -12.11
N LEU A 120 30.96 -6.70 -11.44
CA LEU A 120 29.66 -7.39 -11.27
C LEU A 120 28.67 -6.56 -10.43
N ALA A 121 29.13 -5.92 -9.34
CA ALA A 121 28.29 -5.08 -8.48
C ALA A 121 27.91 -3.72 -9.09
N SER A 122 28.67 -3.23 -10.06
CA SER A 122 28.53 -1.88 -10.65
C SER A 122 27.13 -1.53 -11.18
N SER A 123 26.34 -2.54 -11.56
CA SER A 123 24.95 -2.37 -11.98
C SER A 123 24.04 -1.86 -10.86
N ALA A 124 24.33 -2.23 -9.61
CA ALA A 124 23.62 -1.73 -8.41
C ALA A 124 24.01 -0.28 -8.08
N GLU A 125 25.18 0.17 -8.54
CA GLU A 125 25.70 1.54 -8.37
C GLU A 125 25.28 2.49 -9.51
N PHE A 126 24.38 2.05 -10.40
CA PHE A 126 23.93 2.77 -11.60
C PHE A 126 25.07 3.21 -12.55
N THR A 127 26.25 2.59 -12.46
CA THR A 127 27.42 2.86 -13.31
C THR A 127 27.95 1.56 -13.93
N PRO A 128 27.17 0.92 -14.84
CA PRO A 128 27.41 -0.46 -15.24
C PRO A 128 28.75 -0.65 -15.97
N ARG A 129 29.51 -1.65 -15.52
CA ARG A 129 30.76 -2.13 -16.11
C ARG A 129 30.64 -3.63 -16.41
N GLN A 130 31.40 -4.11 -17.39
CA GLN A 130 31.44 -5.53 -17.72
C GLN A 130 32.59 -6.21 -16.99
N ALA A 131 32.27 -7.27 -16.25
CA ALA A 131 33.28 -8.15 -15.67
C ALA A 131 33.94 -8.99 -16.77
N GLN A 132 35.27 -9.09 -16.76
CA GLN A 132 36.05 -9.82 -17.75
C GLN A 132 36.84 -10.95 -17.09
N LEU A 133 37.01 -12.05 -17.81
CA LEU A 133 37.94 -13.12 -17.46
C LEU A 133 39.01 -13.19 -18.54
N GLU A 134 40.27 -13.32 -18.12
CA GLU A 134 41.42 -13.41 -19.04
C GLU A 134 41.83 -14.88 -19.22
N ILE A 135 42.21 -15.26 -20.43
CA ILE A 135 42.71 -16.61 -20.73
C ILE A 135 44.09 -16.50 -21.35
N GLU A 136 45.04 -17.25 -20.81
CA GLU A 136 46.35 -17.43 -21.42
C GLU A 136 46.49 -18.86 -21.97
N THR A 137 46.87 -18.97 -23.25
CA THR A 137 47.06 -20.24 -23.95
C THR A 137 48.33 -20.20 -24.77
N ASN A 138 48.98 -21.36 -24.94
CA ASN A 138 50.10 -21.53 -25.87
C ASN A 138 49.81 -22.65 -26.88
N ASP A 139 49.57 -22.28 -28.14
CA ASP A 139 49.28 -23.24 -29.21
C ASP A 139 50.47 -24.16 -29.52
N ALA A 140 51.69 -23.75 -29.20
CA ALA A 140 52.88 -24.59 -29.38
C ALA A 140 52.84 -25.84 -28.48
N ASN A 141 52.14 -25.77 -27.35
CA ASN A 141 51.97 -26.90 -26.44
C ASN A 141 50.82 -27.81 -26.88
N ASN A 142 49.66 -27.23 -27.23
CA ASN A 142 48.55 -27.95 -27.83
C ASN A 142 47.52 -26.98 -28.45
N TYR A 143 47.31 -27.07 -29.77
CA TYR A 143 46.34 -26.25 -30.51
C TYR A 143 44.88 -26.41 -30.03
N LEU A 144 44.50 -27.58 -29.49
CA LEU A 144 43.15 -27.82 -28.98
C LEU A 144 42.89 -27.10 -27.66
N SER A 145 43.94 -26.72 -26.91
CA SER A 145 43.80 -26.04 -25.61
C SER A 145 42.99 -24.76 -25.71
N ARG A 146 43.22 -23.92 -26.74
CA ARG A 146 42.48 -22.67 -26.92
C ARG A 146 40.99 -22.91 -27.13
N THR A 147 40.64 -23.87 -27.99
CA THR A 147 39.23 -24.15 -28.33
C THR A 147 38.47 -24.67 -27.11
N ILE A 148 39.10 -25.56 -26.35
CA ILE A 148 38.52 -26.15 -25.14
C ILE A 148 38.41 -25.10 -24.02
N ALA A 149 39.45 -24.27 -23.81
CA ALA A 149 39.44 -23.19 -22.83
C ALA A 149 38.35 -22.14 -23.12
N ASN A 150 38.19 -21.74 -24.39
CA ASN A 150 37.17 -20.77 -24.79
C ASN A 150 35.74 -21.29 -24.54
N GLN A 151 35.46 -22.57 -24.82
CA GLN A 151 34.16 -23.17 -24.55
C GLN A 151 33.85 -23.22 -23.05
N LEU A 152 34.85 -23.54 -22.23
CA LEU A 152 34.72 -23.59 -20.78
C LEU A 152 34.45 -22.21 -20.19
N VAL A 153 35.20 -21.18 -20.60
CA VAL A 153 34.98 -19.81 -20.12
C VAL A 153 33.61 -19.29 -20.52
N ALA A 154 33.13 -19.59 -21.73
CA ALA A 154 31.77 -19.25 -22.13
C ALA A 154 30.71 -19.89 -21.19
N GLN A 155 30.94 -21.12 -20.73
CA GLN A 155 30.05 -21.81 -19.80
C GLN A 155 30.12 -21.22 -18.38
N VAL A 156 31.32 -20.92 -17.87
CA VAL A 156 31.54 -20.30 -16.55
C VAL A 156 30.94 -18.90 -16.51
N THR A 157 31.23 -18.07 -17.52
CA THR A 157 30.67 -16.71 -17.64
C THR A 157 29.14 -16.75 -17.70
N LYS A 158 28.56 -17.71 -18.43
CA LYS A 158 27.09 -17.89 -18.46
C LYS A 158 26.51 -18.24 -17.09
N SER A 159 27.17 -19.12 -16.34
CA SER A 159 26.75 -19.51 -14.99
C SER A 159 26.80 -18.34 -14.01
N VAL A 160 27.92 -17.63 -13.97
CA VAL A 160 28.13 -16.46 -13.12
C VAL A 160 27.15 -15.33 -13.47
N ALA A 161 26.98 -15.03 -14.76
CA ALA A 161 26.01 -14.04 -15.22
C ALA A 161 24.58 -14.40 -14.79
N SER A 162 24.18 -15.67 -14.96
CA SER A 162 22.86 -16.14 -14.52
C SER A 162 22.64 -15.96 -13.02
N GLN A 163 23.65 -16.29 -12.22
CA GLN A 163 23.56 -16.18 -10.76
C GLN A 163 23.44 -14.71 -10.33
N VAL A 164 24.30 -13.83 -10.85
CA VAL A 164 24.29 -12.40 -10.54
C VAL A 164 22.98 -11.75 -10.98
N SER A 165 22.51 -12.04 -12.20
CA SER A 165 21.24 -11.51 -12.70
C SER A 165 20.03 -12.03 -11.90
N SER A 166 20.05 -13.28 -11.44
CA SER A 166 19.02 -13.81 -10.55
C SER A 166 19.03 -13.09 -9.19
N THR A 167 20.20 -12.86 -8.59
CA THR A 167 20.30 -12.14 -7.32
C THR A 167 19.79 -10.70 -7.46
N ALA A 168 20.20 -9.99 -8.52
CA ALA A 168 19.76 -8.63 -8.79
C ALA A 168 18.23 -8.55 -9.01
N ALA A 169 17.66 -9.48 -9.79
CA ALA A 169 16.22 -9.57 -9.99
C ALA A 169 15.47 -9.86 -8.69
N SER A 170 16.00 -10.74 -7.84
CA SER A 170 15.41 -11.03 -6.52
C SER A 170 15.38 -9.78 -5.63
N GLN A 171 16.46 -9.00 -5.60
CA GLN A 171 16.54 -7.78 -4.80
C GLN A 171 15.56 -6.71 -5.28
N LEU A 172 15.41 -6.57 -6.59
CA LEU A 172 14.43 -5.66 -7.20
C LEU A 172 12.99 -6.07 -6.84
N LEU A 173 12.69 -7.37 -6.89
CA LEU A 173 11.37 -7.89 -6.50
C LEU A 173 11.09 -7.71 -5.01
N VAL A 174 12.10 -7.83 -4.14
CA VAL A 174 11.97 -7.47 -2.71
C VAL A 174 11.66 -5.98 -2.56
N GLY A 175 12.31 -5.13 -3.35
CA GLY A 175 11.99 -3.69 -3.40
C GLY A 175 10.50 -3.42 -3.71
N PHE A 176 9.90 -4.17 -4.64
CA PHE A 176 8.47 -4.05 -4.95
C PHE A 176 7.57 -4.50 -3.80
N THR A 177 7.88 -5.63 -3.15
CA THR A 177 7.14 -6.06 -1.94
C THR A 177 7.23 -5.00 -0.84
N THR A 178 8.41 -4.42 -0.59
CA THR A 178 8.56 -3.34 0.40
C THR A 178 7.71 -2.11 0.05
N ILE A 179 7.67 -1.72 -1.23
CA ILE A 179 6.81 -0.62 -1.70
C ILE A 179 5.34 -0.98 -1.50
N HIS A 180 4.93 -2.20 -1.85
CA HIS A 180 3.57 -2.70 -1.63
C HIS A 180 3.19 -2.59 -0.15
N ASP A 181 4.02 -3.09 0.77
CA ASP A 181 3.76 -3.04 2.21
C ASP A 181 3.62 -1.59 2.71
N LYS A 182 4.49 -0.68 2.26
CA LYS A 182 4.44 0.74 2.67
C LYS A 182 3.24 1.49 2.09
N VAL A 183 2.79 1.14 0.90
CA VAL A 183 1.54 1.68 0.34
C VAL A 183 0.33 1.11 1.11
N SER A 184 0.40 -0.13 1.59
CA SER A 184 -0.64 -0.73 2.44
C SER A 184 -0.75 -0.03 3.78
N GLU A 185 0.38 0.18 4.47
CA GLU A 185 0.43 0.96 5.71
C GLU A 185 -0.14 2.38 5.52
N ALA A 186 0.18 3.03 4.40
CA ALA A 186 -0.37 4.35 4.07
C ALA A 186 -1.88 4.32 3.82
N ALA A 187 -2.39 3.27 3.15
CA ALA A 187 -3.82 3.09 2.92
C ALA A 187 -4.56 2.90 4.24
N ASP A 188 -4.02 2.10 5.15
CA ASP A 188 -4.58 1.88 6.49
C ASP A 188 -4.57 3.20 7.30
N GLY A 189 -3.47 3.96 7.24
CA GLY A 189 -3.40 5.28 7.87
C GLY A 189 -4.42 6.29 7.31
N ALA A 190 -4.70 6.26 6.01
CA ALA A 190 -5.77 7.08 5.41
C ALA A 190 -7.16 6.65 5.90
N ALA A 191 -7.40 5.34 6.09
CA ALA A 191 -8.64 4.84 6.68
C ALA A 191 -8.79 5.25 8.16
N GLU A 192 -7.71 5.21 8.95
CA GLU A 192 -7.71 5.73 10.32
C GLU A 192 -8.01 7.22 10.37
N LEU A 193 -7.42 8.01 9.48
CA LEU A 193 -7.70 9.45 9.35
C LEU A 193 -9.17 9.72 9.04
N ALA A 194 -9.76 8.99 8.09
CA ALA A 194 -11.19 9.08 7.76
C ALA A 194 -12.07 8.74 8.99
N ASN A 195 -11.78 7.63 9.66
CA ASN A 195 -12.48 7.24 10.90
C ASN A 195 -12.36 8.32 12.00
N GLY A 196 -11.18 8.90 12.17
CA GLY A 196 -10.94 9.99 13.12
C GLY A 196 -11.71 11.25 12.77
N ALA A 197 -11.72 11.63 11.48
CA ALA A 197 -12.48 12.78 10.98
C ALA A 197 -13.99 12.61 11.20
N ARG A 198 -14.55 11.41 10.98
CA ARG A 198 -15.95 11.10 11.29
C ARG A 198 -16.28 11.25 12.77
N LYS A 199 -15.46 10.67 13.66
CA LYS A 199 -15.66 10.82 15.13
C LYS A 199 -15.59 12.28 15.57
N ALA A 200 -14.66 13.05 15.00
CA ALA A 200 -14.55 14.47 15.27
C ALA A 200 -15.77 15.25 14.72
N ALA A 201 -16.29 14.88 13.54
CA ALA A 201 -17.47 15.49 12.95
C ALA A 201 -18.72 15.22 13.81
N ASP A 202 -18.87 14.01 14.33
CA ASP A 202 -19.92 13.66 15.29
C ASP A 202 -19.82 14.51 16.57
N GLY A 203 -18.61 14.68 17.10
CA GLY A 203 -18.34 15.56 18.24
C GLY A 203 -18.65 17.03 17.95
N ALA A 204 -18.33 17.52 16.75
CA ALA A 204 -18.69 18.86 16.31
C ALA A 204 -20.22 19.02 16.18
N GLY A 205 -20.93 17.98 15.73
CA GLY A 205 -22.40 17.93 15.72
C GLY A 205 -23.00 17.97 17.12
N GLN A 206 -22.41 17.28 18.10
CA GLN A 206 -22.83 17.37 19.51
C GLN A 206 -22.58 18.77 20.09
N LEU A 207 -21.45 19.39 19.75
CA LEU A 207 -21.13 20.77 20.15
C LEU A 207 -22.12 21.78 19.54
N GLU A 208 -22.48 21.61 18.27
CA GLU A 208 -23.50 22.44 17.59
C GLU A 208 -24.84 22.33 18.30
N ALA A 209 -25.29 21.10 18.60
CA ALA A 209 -26.54 20.87 19.31
C ALA A 209 -26.54 21.49 20.72
N GLY A 210 -25.44 21.32 21.47
CA GLY A 210 -25.26 21.91 22.80
C GLY A 210 -25.24 23.45 22.76
N ALA A 211 -24.55 24.04 21.77
CA ALA A 211 -24.57 25.47 21.54
C ALA A 211 -25.98 25.96 21.16
N GLY A 212 -26.75 25.17 20.41
CA GLY A 212 -28.15 25.42 20.11
C GLY A 212 -29.03 25.47 21.37
N GLN A 213 -28.80 24.57 22.32
CA GLN A 213 -29.48 24.60 23.63
C GLN A 213 -29.08 25.82 24.45
N LEU A 214 -27.78 26.18 24.46
CA LEU A 214 -27.29 27.38 25.13
C LEU A 214 -27.94 28.65 24.57
N VAL A 215 -27.98 28.80 23.24
CA VAL A 215 -28.68 29.91 22.55
C VAL A 215 -30.15 30.00 22.99
N ALA A 216 -30.84 28.85 23.10
CA ALA A 216 -32.23 28.83 23.55
C ALA A 216 -32.38 29.24 25.03
N GLY A 217 -31.44 28.85 25.88
CA GLY A 217 -31.38 29.25 27.29
C GLY A 217 -31.11 30.75 27.46
N GLU A 218 -30.11 31.28 26.76
CA GLU A 218 -29.74 32.69 26.77
C GLU A 218 -30.89 33.60 26.31
N LYS A 219 -31.65 33.20 25.28
CA LYS A 219 -32.87 33.93 24.88
C LYS A 219 -33.91 34.03 26.00
N LYS A 220 -34.09 32.97 26.80
CA LYS A 220 -35.00 32.99 27.95
C LYS A 220 -34.46 33.90 29.06
N LEU A 221 -33.15 33.88 29.31
CA LEU A 221 -32.48 34.75 30.29
C LEU A 221 -32.59 36.23 29.91
N VAL A 222 -32.33 36.60 28.65
CA VAL A 222 -32.53 37.95 28.13
C VAL A 222 -33.97 38.40 28.36
N THR A 223 -34.94 37.56 27.97
CA THR A 223 -36.38 37.88 28.15
C THR A 223 -36.73 38.08 29.63
N GLY A 224 -36.22 37.23 30.51
CA GLY A 224 -36.44 37.34 31.96
C GLY A 224 -35.80 38.58 32.59
N ALA A 225 -34.59 38.95 32.15
CA ALA A 225 -33.90 40.15 32.61
C ALA A 225 -34.61 41.43 32.14
N ASP A 226 -35.10 41.47 30.89
CA ASP A 226 -35.92 42.57 30.38
C ASP A 226 -37.24 42.71 31.16
N ALA A 227 -37.89 41.58 31.47
CA ALA A 227 -39.10 41.57 32.29
C ALA A 227 -38.85 42.07 33.72
N LEU A 228 -37.73 41.67 34.34
CA LEU A 228 -37.33 42.15 35.67
C LEU A 228 -37.03 43.66 35.66
N SER A 229 -36.32 44.14 34.65
CA SER A 229 -36.03 45.58 34.48
C SER A 229 -37.31 46.41 34.34
N SER A 230 -38.24 45.94 33.52
CA SER A 230 -39.55 46.58 33.30
C SER A 230 -40.37 46.58 34.60
N GLY A 231 -40.49 45.44 35.28
CA GLY A 231 -41.24 45.32 36.53
C GLY A 231 -40.65 46.16 37.67
N ALA A 232 -39.33 46.25 37.76
CA ALA A 232 -38.66 47.12 38.74
C ALA A 232 -38.92 48.61 38.43
N SER A 233 -38.96 49.00 37.16
CA SER A 233 -39.30 50.38 36.74
C SER A 233 -40.76 50.74 37.07
N GLU A 234 -41.69 49.81 36.87
CA GLU A 234 -43.10 49.96 37.27
C GLU A 234 -43.24 50.09 38.79
N ALA A 235 -42.55 49.25 39.56
CA ALA A 235 -42.54 49.31 41.02
C ALA A 235 -41.93 50.61 41.54
N ALA A 236 -40.87 51.13 40.89
CA ALA A 236 -40.31 52.45 41.20
C ALA A 236 -41.35 53.56 40.97
N SER A 237 -42.04 53.52 39.83
CA SER A 237 -43.08 54.49 39.49
C SER A 237 -44.26 54.45 40.47
N GLY A 238 -44.65 53.25 40.92
CA GLY A 238 -45.67 53.06 41.96
C GLY A 238 -45.25 53.63 43.31
N ALA A 239 -43.98 53.43 43.70
CA ALA A 239 -43.41 53.98 44.92
C ALA A 239 -43.28 55.51 44.87
N ASP A 240 -42.90 56.11 43.73
CA ASP A 240 -42.89 57.56 43.53
C ASP A 240 -44.30 58.16 43.68
N ARG A 241 -45.33 57.49 43.14
CA ARG A 241 -46.74 57.88 43.35
C ARG A 241 -47.16 57.81 44.80
N LEU A 242 -46.79 56.75 45.52
CA LEU A 242 -47.06 56.61 46.96
C LEU A 242 -46.37 57.71 47.77
N SER A 243 -45.09 57.99 47.47
CA SER A 243 -44.32 59.06 48.11
C SER A 243 -44.97 60.43 47.89
N SER A 244 -45.38 60.73 46.66
CA SER A 244 -46.08 61.98 46.31
C SER A 244 -47.42 62.11 47.04
N GLY A 245 -48.22 61.04 47.09
CA GLY A 245 -49.50 61.03 47.81
C GLY A 245 -49.33 61.19 49.32
N ALA A 246 -48.35 60.51 49.91
CA ALA A 246 -48.03 60.63 51.33
C ALA A 246 -47.48 62.02 51.70
N THR A 247 -46.70 62.64 50.81
CA THR A 247 -46.25 64.04 50.96
C THR A 247 -47.43 64.99 50.94
N ALA A 248 -48.35 64.85 49.98
CA ALA A 248 -49.56 65.68 49.89
C ALA A 248 -50.43 65.53 51.15
N LEU A 249 -50.62 64.30 51.64
CA LEU A 249 -51.34 64.02 52.88
C LEU A 249 -50.64 64.65 54.09
N SER A 250 -49.32 64.50 54.21
CA SER A 250 -48.52 65.11 55.27
C SER A 250 -48.67 66.64 55.26
N SER A 251 -48.58 67.29 54.09
CA SER A 251 -48.74 68.74 53.98
C SER A 251 -50.15 69.20 54.36
N GLY A 252 -51.19 68.45 53.95
CA GLY A 252 -52.57 68.71 54.33
C GLY A 252 -52.79 68.57 55.84
N LEU A 253 -52.24 67.52 56.45
CA LEU A 253 -52.30 67.30 57.90
C LEU A 253 -51.50 68.33 58.68
N SER A 254 -50.33 68.76 58.22
CA SER A 254 -49.59 69.87 58.84
C SER A 254 -50.35 71.18 58.77
N THR A 255 -51.09 71.43 57.68
CA THR A 255 -51.97 72.60 57.59
C THR A 255 -53.11 72.51 58.59
N LEU A 256 -53.72 71.33 58.75
CA LEU A 256 -54.78 71.08 59.72
C LEU A 256 -54.28 71.18 61.16
N ASP A 257 -53.08 70.67 61.44
CA ASP A 257 -52.38 70.76 62.73
C ASP A 257 -52.22 72.24 63.14
N GLN A 258 -51.63 73.05 62.26
CA GLN A 258 -51.48 74.49 62.48
C GLN A 258 -52.81 75.18 62.76
N ARG A 259 -53.86 74.87 61.99
CA ARG A 259 -55.21 75.45 62.13
C ARG A 259 -55.92 75.02 63.42
N THR A 260 -55.58 73.87 63.99
CA THR A 260 -56.22 73.31 65.19
C THR A 260 -55.41 73.55 66.47
N SER A 261 -54.16 74.02 66.35
CA SER A 261 -53.26 74.28 67.48
C SER A 261 -53.83 75.25 68.54
N SER A 262 -54.56 76.29 68.10
CA SER A 262 -55.17 77.26 69.02
C SER A 262 -56.58 76.86 69.45
N LEU A 263 -57.19 75.85 68.84
CA LEU A 263 -58.62 75.53 69.02
C LEU A 263 -58.98 75.24 70.47
N SER A 264 -58.16 74.46 71.18
CA SER A 264 -58.38 74.18 72.60
C SER A 264 -58.32 75.47 73.43
N ALA A 265 -57.32 76.33 73.20
CA ALA A 265 -57.17 77.58 73.92
C ALA A 265 -58.30 78.58 73.61
N ASP A 266 -58.67 78.74 72.35
CA ASP A 266 -59.73 79.64 71.91
C ASP A 266 -61.10 79.17 72.42
N THR A 267 -61.33 77.85 72.45
CA THR A 267 -62.57 77.29 72.99
C THR A 267 -62.64 77.41 74.52
N ARG A 268 -61.53 77.26 75.25
CA ARG A 268 -61.48 77.62 76.69
C ARG A 268 -61.73 79.10 76.92
N ARG A 269 -61.24 79.99 76.06
CA ARG A 269 -61.53 81.43 76.15
C ARG A 269 -63.02 81.70 75.95
N LEU A 270 -63.66 81.01 75.00
CA LEU A 270 -65.11 81.06 74.82
C LEU A 270 -65.85 80.53 76.04
N ALA A 271 -65.43 79.40 76.61
CA ALA A 271 -66.03 78.83 77.81
C ALA A 271 -65.97 79.80 79.00
N ASN A 272 -64.79 80.36 79.27
CA ASN A 272 -64.59 81.36 80.31
C ASN A 272 -65.43 82.61 80.09
N GLY A 273 -65.52 83.12 78.85
CA GLY A 273 -66.35 84.28 78.51
C GLY A 273 -67.84 84.02 78.71
N ALA A 274 -68.33 82.84 78.28
CA ALA A 274 -69.70 82.41 78.49
C ALA A 274 -70.02 82.25 79.99
N GLN A 275 -69.08 81.71 80.77
CA GLN A 275 -69.22 81.62 82.23
C GLN A 275 -69.27 83.01 82.89
N GLN A 276 -68.45 83.96 82.45
CA GLN A 276 -68.51 85.34 82.93
C GLN A 276 -69.86 86.00 82.63
N VAL A 277 -70.45 85.75 81.46
CA VAL A 277 -71.81 86.21 81.11
C VAL A 277 -72.85 85.52 81.99
N ALA A 278 -72.72 84.22 82.22
CA ALA A 278 -73.62 83.47 83.10
C ALA A 278 -73.62 84.04 84.52
N ASP A 279 -72.42 84.24 85.10
CA ASP A 279 -72.22 84.80 86.43
C ASP A 279 -72.72 86.25 86.53
N GLY A 280 -72.48 87.06 85.50
CA GLY A 280 -72.95 88.44 85.40
C GLY A 280 -74.48 88.52 85.40
N ASN A 281 -75.14 87.71 84.56
CA ASN A 281 -76.59 87.64 84.48
C ASN A 281 -77.20 87.17 85.81
N ALA A 282 -76.61 86.16 86.45
CA ALA A 282 -77.06 85.70 87.77
C ALA A 282 -76.95 86.78 88.85
N LYS A 283 -75.86 87.57 88.85
CA LYS A 283 -75.67 88.71 89.76
C LYS A 283 -76.70 89.81 89.54
N VAL A 284 -76.99 90.16 88.28
CA VAL A 284 -78.00 91.18 87.94
C VAL A 284 -79.40 90.68 88.30
N ALA A 285 -79.76 89.43 87.97
CA ALA A 285 -81.03 88.82 88.35
C ALA A 285 -81.21 88.77 89.88
N ALA A 286 -80.16 88.44 90.63
CA ALA A 286 -80.18 88.46 92.10
C ALA A 286 -80.39 89.87 92.68
N SER A 287 -79.77 90.90 92.09
CA SER A 287 -79.99 92.30 92.46
C SER A 287 -81.40 92.77 92.08
N GLY A 288 -81.89 92.40 90.89
CA GLY A 288 -83.25 92.64 90.42
C GLY A 288 -84.29 92.04 91.36
N ARG A 289 -84.11 90.77 91.79
CA ARG A 289 -84.96 90.14 92.83
C ARG A 289 -84.94 90.89 94.15
N ARG A 290 -83.79 91.39 94.60
CA ARG A 290 -83.70 92.21 95.82
C ARG A 290 -84.49 93.51 95.70
N VAL A 291 -84.35 94.22 94.57
CA VAL A 291 -85.13 95.44 94.27
C VAL A 291 -86.62 95.13 94.17
N ALA A 292 -86.99 94.06 93.47
CA ALA A 292 -88.38 93.61 93.35
C ALA A 292 -89.00 93.26 94.72
N SER A 293 -88.25 92.57 95.59
CA SER A 293 -88.69 92.28 96.95
C SER A 293 -88.90 93.56 97.75
N ALA A 294 -87.98 94.53 97.68
CA ALA A 294 -88.11 95.81 98.36
C ALA A 294 -89.32 96.62 97.83
N ALA A 295 -89.51 96.65 96.51
CA ALA A 295 -90.65 97.30 95.86
C ALA A 295 -91.98 96.63 96.27
N SER A 296 -92.03 95.30 96.36
CA SER A 296 -93.21 94.58 96.84
C SER A 296 -93.55 94.93 98.29
N THR A 297 -92.55 95.02 99.16
CA THR A 297 -92.74 95.47 100.56
C THR A 297 -93.23 96.92 100.62
N PHE A 298 -92.66 97.81 99.80
CA PHE A 298 -93.11 99.20 99.70
C PHE A 298 -94.57 99.29 99.25
N VAL A 299 -94.93 98.62 98.14
CA VAL A 299 -96.31 98.57 97.63
C VAL A 299 -97.26 98.04 98.71
N THR A 300 -96.92 96.94 99.37
CA THR A 300 -97.74 96.36 100.45
C THR A 300 -97.94 97.35 101.60
N THR A 301 -96.88 98.05 102.01
CA THR A 301 -96.92 99.06 103.07
C THR A 301 -97.75 100.27 102.66
N MET A 302 -97.63 100.72 101.41
CA MET A 302 -98.41 101.82 100.85
C MET A 302 -99.89 101.47 100.76
N THR A 303 -100.25 100.29 100.23
CA THR A 303 -101.65 99.83 100.18
C THR A 303 -102.25 99.71 101.58
N THR A 304 -101.50 99.20 102.55
CA THR A 304 -101.93 99.13 103.97
C THR A 304 -102.14 100.54 104.54
N SER A 305 -101.22 101.46 104.25
CA SER A 305 -101.28 102.86 104.71
C SER A 305 -102.41 103.65 104.03
N GLN A 306 -102.68 103.40 102.74
CA GLN A 306 -103.82 103.96 102.01
C GLN A 306 -105.15 103.47 102.58
N GLY A 307 -105.25 102.18 102.92
CA GLY A 307 -106.41 101.64 103.64
C GLY A 307 -106.65 102.37 104.97
N ALA A 308 -105.60 102.51 105.78
CA ALA A 308 -105.68 103.24 107.05
C ALA A 308 -105.98 104.75 106.88
N LEU A 309 -105.47 105.38 105.81
CA LEU A 309 -105.75 106.79 105.48
C LEU A 309 -107.20 106.98 105.02
N ALA A 310 -107.73 106.05 104.22
CA ALA A 310 -109.12 106.03 103.80
C ALA A 310 -110.06 105.98 105.01
N ASP A 311 -109.76 105.14 105.99
CA ASP A 311 -110.55 104.99 107.20
C ASP A 311 -110.52 106.26 108.07
N ARG A 312 -109.35 106.90 108.20
CA ARG A 312 -109.22 108.16 108.94
C ARG A 312 -109.94 109.34 108.27
N LEU A 313 -109.89 109.45 106.95
CA LEU A 313 -110.58 110.52 106.22
C LEU A 313 -112.10 110.40 106.30
N ARG A 314 -112.64 109.16 106.27
CA ARG A 314 -114.07 108.91 106.52
C ARG A 314 -114.48 109.31 107.94
N ALA A 315 -113.66 108.99 108.94
CA ALA A 315 -113.92 109.35 110.34
C ALA A 315 -113.91 110.87 110.59
N ALA A 316 -113.19 111.64 109.77
CA ALA A 316 -113.11 113.10 109.86
C ALA A 316 -114.27 113.86 109.15
N GLY A 317 -115.27 113.14 108.61
CA GLY A 317 -116.47 113.75 108.02
C GLY A 317 -116.39 114.08 106.52
N PHE A 318 -115.35 113.63 105.81
CA PHE A 318 -115.26 113.78 104.35
C PHE A 318 -116.17 112.79 103.62
N THR A 319 -116.72 113.20 102.47
CA THR A 319 -117.60 112.33 101.66
C THR A 319 -116.81 111.24 100.91
N ASP A 320 -117.42 110.09 100.60
CA ASP A 320 -116.76 109.01 99.86
C ASP A 320 -116.20 109.45 98.49
N ALA A 321 -116.76 110.51 97.89
CA ALA A 321 -116.22 111.10 96.66
C ALA A 321 -114.88 111.83 96.90
N GLN A 322 -114.75 112.57 98.01
CA GLN A 322 -113.52 113.28 98.38
C GLN A 322 -112.41 112.31 98.85
N VAL A 323 -112.79 111.24 99.55
CA VAL A 323 -111.85 110.18 99.96
C VAL A 323 -111.28 109.45 98.73
N ARG A 324 -112.11 109.13 97.73
CA ARG A 324 -111.64 108.53 96.46
C ARG A 324 -110.65 109.43 95.73
N GLN A 325 -110.86 110.74 95.69
CA GLN A 325 -109.95 111.66 95.01
C GLN A 325 -108.53 111.68 95.64
N VAL A 326 -108.44 111.58 96.97
CA VAL A 326 -107.16 111.48 97.69
C VAL A 326 -106.51 110.11 97.49
N LEU A 327 -107.31 109.04 97.49
CA LEU A 327 -106.81 107.69 97.24
C LEU A 327 -106.35 107.50 95.78
N ASP A 328 -107.03 108.09 94.81
CA ASP A 328 -106.63 108.08 93.41
C ASP A 328 -105.29 108.81 93.21
N ALA A 329 -105.09 109.95 93.88
CA ALA A 329 -103.79 110.65 93.88
C ALA A 329 -102.66 109.81 94.50
N ALA A 330 -102.96 109.03 95.54
CA ALA A 330 -102.02 108.09 96.14
C ALA A 330 -101.80 106.85 95.26
N ALA A 331 -102.82 106.42 94.51
CA ALA A 331 -102.72 105.34 93.53
C ALA A 331 -101.81 105.72 92.35
N THR A 332 -101.81 106.99 91.93
CA THR A 332 -100.88 107.54 90.92
C THR A 332 -99.41 107.34 91.28
N LEU A 333 -99.08 107.26 92.58
CA LEU A 333 -97.73 106.97 93.07
C LEU A 333 -97.43 105.46 93.14
N SER A 334 -98.44 104.60 93.31
CA SER A 334 -98.26 103.15 93.49
C SER A 334 -98.28 102.32 92.20
N GLY A 335 -99.01 102.77 91.18
CA GLY A 335 -99.12 102.09 89.87
C GLY A 335 -97.76 101.91 89.17
N PRO A 336 -96.98 102.99 88.95
CA PRO A 336 -95.67 102.89 88.31
C PRO A 336 -94.68 101.99 89.04
N VAL A 337 -94.75 101.93 90.39
CA VAL A 337 -93.89 101.06 91.20
C VAL A 337 -94.28 99.59 91.06
N THR A 338 -95.58 99.31 90.92
CA THR A 338 -96.09 97.94 90.71
C THR A 338 -95.72 97.41 89.32
N ASP A 339 -95.85 98.25 88.29
CA ASP A 339 -95.46 97.92 86.92
C ASP A 339 -93.94 97.71 86.82
N ALA A 340 -93.14 98.62 87.40
CA ALA A 340 -91.70 98.47 87.47
C ALA A 340 -91.30 97.18 88.20
N ASN A 341 -91.97 96.81 89.29
CA ASN A 341 -91.74 95.56 90.01
C ASN A 341 -92.06 94.31 89.16
N SER A 342 -93.16 94.34 88.41
CA SER A 342 -93.52 93.26 87.48
C SER A 342 -92.48 93.10 86.35
N GLN A 343 -92.05 94.22 85.77
CA GLN A 343 -91.00 94.25 84.75
C GLN A 343 -89.66 93.74 85.29
N ILE A 344 -89.25 94.16 86.50
CA ILE A 344 -87.99 93.71 87.12
C ILE A 344 -88.03 92.20 87.41
N ARG A 345 -89.15 91.64 87.88
CA ARG A 345 -89.28 90.18 88.09
C ARG A 345 -89.22 89.40 86.78
N THR A 346 -89.89 89.90 85.75
CA THR A 346 -89.85 89.30 84.40
C THR A 346 -88.43 89.33 83.83
N ALA A 347 -87.77 90.49 83.88
CA ALA A 347 -86.38 90.65 83.46
C ALA A 347 -85.42 89.77 84.27
N SER A 348 -85.61 89.64 85.58
CA SER A 348 -84.79 88.75 86.42
C SER A 348 -84.96 87.28 86.02
N THR A 349 -86.17 86.84 85.67
CA THR A 349 -86.44 85.48 85.20
C THR A 349 -85.79 85.24 83.83
N GLN A 350 -85.88 86.20 82.91
CA GLN A 350 -85.21 86.13 81.61
C GLN A 350 -83.68 86.12 81.74
N LEU A 351 -83.13 86.86 82.71
CA LEU A 351 -81.70 86.85 83.03
C LEU A 351 -81.24 85.52 83.65
N ASP A 352 -82.06 84.88 84.49
CA ASP A 352 -81.76 83.53 84.99
C ASP A 352 -81.76 82.50 83.84
N GLN A 353 -82.69 82.59 82.89
CA GLN A 353 -82.68 81.76 81.68
C GLN A 353 -81.44 82.01 80.80
N LEU A 354 -81.07 83.28 80.60
CA LEU A 354 -79.88 83.64 79.85
C LEU A 354 -78.60 83.19 80.57
N SER A 355 -78.58 83.22 81.91
CA SER A 355 -77.49 82.70 82.74
C SER A 355 -77.33 81.20 82.54
N ALA A 356 -78.42 80.43 82.64
CA ALA A 356 -78.41 78.99 82.42
C ALA A 356 -77.97 78.63 80.99
N GLY A 357 -78.47 79.36 79.97
CA GLY A 357 -78.05 79.17 78.58
C GLY A 357 -76.56 79.49 78.37
N ALA A 358 -76.04 80.56 78.98
CA ALA A 358 -74.62 80.90 78.93
C ALA A 358 -73.75 79.85 79.65
N ALA A 359 -74.20 79.29 80.77
CA ALA A 359 -73.51 78.19 81.46
C ALA A 359 -73.48 76.88 80.63
N GLN A 360 -74.55 76.60 79.88
CA GLN A 360 -74.57 75.48 78.93
C GLN A 360 -73.58 75.69 77.79
N VAL A 361 -73.48 76.89 77.23
CA VAL A 361 -72.46 77.24 76.23
C VAL A 361 -71.06 77.09 76.83
N ALA A 362 -70.84 77.52 78.08
CA ALA A 362 -69.55 77.36 78.76
C ALA A 362 -69.16 75.88 78.89
N THR A 363 -70.08 75.05 79.37
CA THR A 363 -69.87 73.60 79.52
C THR A 363 -69.59 72.91 78.18
N GLY A 364 -70.37 73.24 77.14
CA GLY A 364 -70.16 72.69 75.80
C GLY A 364 -68.84 73.13 75.16
N ALA A 365 -68.42 74.37 75.41
CA ALA A 365 -67.13 74.88 74.98
C ALA A 365 -65.97 74.18 75.74
N ASP A 366 -66.09 73.94 77.04
CA ASP A 366 -65.07 73.17 77.79
C ASP A 366 -64.95 71.73 77.26
N GLN A 367 -66.06 71.04 77.02
CA GLN A 367 -66.05 69.70 76.43
C GLN A 367 -65.37 69.67 75.06
N LEU A 368 -65.65 70.67 74.21
CA LEU A 368 -64.99 70.81 72.91
C LEU A 368 -63.49 71.13 73.06
N ALA A 369 -63.12 71.95 74.04
CA ALA A 369 -61.72 72.28 74.31
C ALA A 369 -60.91 71.07 74.79
N ASP A 370 -61.52 70.21 75.60
CA ASP A 370 -60.94 68.95 76.07
C ASP A 370 -60.78 67.94 74.93
N ALA A 371 -61.75 67.85 74.02
CA ALA A 371 -61.66 67.01 72.83
C ALA A 371 -60.67 67.53 71.77
N ALA A 372 -60.46 68.84 71.70
CA ALA A 372 -59.56 69.47 70.73
C ALA A 372 -58.09 69.10 70.96
N GLY A 373 -57.67 68.85 72.20
CA GLY A 373 -56.30 68.44 72.53
C GLY A 373 -55.91 67.10 71.89
N PRO A 374 -56.61 65.99 72.22
CA PRO A 374 -56.39 64.67 71.61
C PRO A 374 -56.53 64.69 70.08
N LEU A 375 -57.47 65.47 69.54
CA LEU A 375 -57.63 65.64 68.10
C LEU A 375 -56.37 66.24 67.46
N HIS A 376 -55.85 67.35 68.01
CA HIS A 376 -54.61 67.98 67.54
C HIS A 376 -53.43 67.00 67.62
N THR A 377 -53.26 66.28 68.73
CA THR A 377 -52.21 65.25 68.85
C THR A 377 -52.35 64.15 67.79
N GLY A 378 -53.58 63.69 67.52
CA GLY A 378 -53.84 62.68 66.49
C GLY A 378 -53.51 63.18 65.08
N ILE A 379 -53.83 64.44 64.77
CA ILE A 379 -53.47 65.08 63.49
C ILE A 379 -51.95 65.18 63.35
N HIS A 380 -51.26 65.63 64.40
CA HIS A 380 -49.80 65.73 64.40
C HIS A 380 -49.13 64.37 64.19
N GLN A 381 -49.59 63.33 64.89
CA GLN A 381 -49.09 61.97 64.73
C GLN A 381 -49.34 61.43 63.32
N ALA A 382 -50.53 61.67 62.75
CA ALA A 382 -50.85 61.28 61.39
C ALA A 382 -49.98 62.03 60.36
N ALA A 383 -49.67 63.31 60.59
CA ALA A 383 -48.77 64.09 59.74
C ALA A 383 -47.35 63.49 59.75
N SER A 384 -46.81 63.21 60.94
CA SER A 384 -45.49 62.57 61.09
C SER A 384 -45.44 61.14 60.53
N GLY A 385 -46.53 60.37 60.68
CA GLY A 385 -46.67 59.05 60.06
C GLY A 385 -46.67 59.14 58.53
N SER A 386 -47.39 60.11 57.98
CA SER A 386 -47.45 60.35 56.53
C SER A 386 -46.09 60.77 55.95
N SER A 387 -45.33 61.61 56.64
CA SER A 387 -43.97 61.96 56.21
C SER A 387 -43.01 60.77 56.25
N THR A 388 -43.15 59.88 57.25
CA THR A 388 -42.38 58.63 57.33
C THR A 388 -42.68 57.70 56.16
N VAL A 389 -43.97 57.55 55.81
CA VAL A 389 -44.39 56.78 54.63
C VAL A 389 -43.84 57.40 53.35
N ALA A 390 -43.85 58.73 53.23
CA ALA A 390 -43.30 59.42 52.07
C ALA A 390 -41.80 59.16 51.87
N SER A 391 -41.01 59.22 52.94
CA SER A 391 -39.58 58.92 52.93
C SER A 391 -39.32 57.45 52.58
N GLY A 392 -40.01 56.51 53.24
CA GLY A 392 -39.86 55.07 52.95
C GLY A 392 -40.26 54.71 51.51
N ALA A 393 -41.30 55.34 50.97
CA ALA A 393 -41.68 55.17 49.58
C ALA A 393 -40.64 55.75 48.60
N SER A 394 -39.99 56.86 48.94
CA SER A 394 -38.90 57.43 48.14
C SER A 394 -37.67 56.53 48.13
N GLU A 395 -37.31 55.95 49.28
CA GLU A 395 -36.23 54.96 49.38
C GLU A 395 -36.54 53.69 48.57
N LEU A 396 -37.77 53.18 48.66
CA LEU A 396 -38.23 52.05 47.86
C LEU A 396 -38.15 52.35 46.35
N ALA A 397 -38.57 53.55 45.94
CA ALA A 397 -38.45 53.98 44.54
C ALA A 397 -36.99 54.01 44.07
N ALA A 398 -36.09 54.57 44.89
CA ALA A 398 -34.66 54.60 44.58
C ALA A 398 -34.06 53.18 44.50
N GLY A 399 -34.44 52.28 45.41
CA GLY A 399 -34.04 50.87 45.39
C GLY A 399 -34.50 50.16 44.12
N ASN A 400 -35.78 50.34 43.74
CA ASN A 400 -36.35 49.76 42.53
C ASN A 400 -35.70 50.31 41.25
N ARG A 401 -35.32 51.59 41.21
CA ARG A 401 -34.54 52.16 40.09
C ARG A 401 -33.16 51.52 39.95
N ARG A 402 -32.48 51.24 41.07
CA ARG A 402 -31.19 50.52 41.05
C ARG A 402 -31.36 49.07 40.59
N LEU A 403 -32.42 48.40 41.03
CA LEU A 403 -32.76 47.06 40.56
C LEU A 403 -33.05 47.04 39.05
N ALA A 404 -33.82 48.00 38.55
CA ALA A 404 -34.10 48.14 37.11
C ALA A 404 -32.81 48.34 36.30
N ALA A 405 -31.92 49.23 36.75
CA ALA A 405 -30.63 49.44 36.10
C ALA A 405 -29.78 48.15 36.08
N GLY A 406 -29.65 47.46 37.22
CA GLY A 406 -28.90 46.20 37.29
C GLY A 406 -29.51 45.08 36.44
N ALA A 407 -30.84 45.02 36.33
CA ALA A 407 -31.52 44.08 35.45
C ALA A 407 -31.31 44.42 33.96
N SER A 408 -31.25 45.70 33.61
CA SER A 408 -30.89 46.16 32.26
C SER A 408 -29.44 45.79 31.90
N ASP A 409 -28.50 45.99 32.83
CA ASP A 409 -27.10 45.59 32.64
C ASP A 409 -26.97 44.07 32.49
N LEU A 410 -27.71 43.30 33.30
CA LEU A 410 -27.79 41.85 33.15
C LEU A 410 -28.32 41.49 31.76
N ALA A 411 -29.43 42.09 31.32
CA ALA A 411 -29.99 41.83 29.99
C ALA A 411 -28.98 42.13 28.87
N ALA A 412 -28.22 43.22 28.97
CA ALA A 412 -27.15 43.53 28.03
C ALA A 412 -26.03 42.46 28.04
N GLY A 413 -25.61 42.01 29.22
CA GLY A 413 -24.64 40.92 29.36
C GLY A 413 -25.13 39.60 28.76
N GLN A 414 -26.41 39.25 28.99
CA GLN A 414 -27.03 38.05 28.42
C GLN A 414 -27.17 38.13 26.89
N ARG A 415 -27.39 39.33 26.31
CA ARG A 415 -27.36 39.50 24.84
C ARG A 415 -25.97 39.25 24.27
N SER A 416 -24.93 39.75 24.92
CA SER A 416 -23.54 39.46 24.52
C SER A 416 -23.22 37.96 24.64
N ALA A 417 -23.70 37.28 25.68
CA ALA A 417 -23.57 35.83 25.83
C ALA A 417 -24.33 35.06 24.75
N LEU A 418 -25.55 35.50 24.41
CA LEU A 418 -26.35 34.96 23.30
C LEU A 418 -25.63 35.08 21.95
N ASP A 419 -25.00 36.22 21.67
CA ASP A 419 -24.22 36.43 20.46
C ASP A 419 -23.02 35.48 20.41
N GLY A 420 -22.30 35.34 21.53
CA GLY A 420 -21.20 34.38 21.67
C GLY A 420 -21.64 32.92 21.48
N ALA A 421 -22.77 32.53 22.06
CA ALA A 421 -23.34 31.19 21.88
C ALA A 421 -23.77 30.94 20.43
N THR A 422 -24.28 31.96 19.75
CA THR A 422 -24.65 31.89 18.33
C THR A 422 -23.40 31.75 17.44
N ALA A 423 -22.34 32.49 17.75
CA ALA A 423 -21.05 32.36 17.07
C ALA A 423 -20.44 30.95 17.28
N LEU A 424 -20.51 30.42 18.51
CA LEU A 424 -20.05 29.06 18.83
C LEU A 424 -20.80 28.01 18.00
N ARG A 425 -22.13 28.12 17.89
CA ARG A 425 -22.94 27.20 17.08
C ARG A 425 -22.56 27.24 15.60
N SER A 426 -22.39 28.45 15.06
CA SER A 426 -21.96 28.64 13.67
C SER A 426 -20.56 28.05 13.43
N GLY A 427 -19.61 28.28 14.34
CA GLY A 427 -18.27 27.71 14.27
C GLY A 427 -18.27 26.18 14.36
N ALA A 428 -19.12 25.60 15.21
CA ALA A 428 -19.30 24.14 15.29
C ALA A 428 -19.86 23.56 13.98
N THR A 429 -20.78 24.28 13.32
CA THR A 429 -21.33 23.89 12.01
C THR A 429 -20.24 23.92 10.93
N GLU A 430 -19.41 24.97 10.91
CA GLU A 430 -18.30 25.08 9.95
C GLU A 430 -17.24 24.00 10.18
N LEU A 431 -16.91 23.71 11.44
CA LEU A 431 -15.99 22.63 11.82
C LEU A 431 -16.53 21.27 11.35
N ALA A 432 -17.80 20.97 11.60
CA ALA A 432 -18.43 19.73 11.13
C ALA A 432 -18.37 19.60 9.60
N GLY A 433 -18.65 20.69 8.87
CA GLY A 433 -18.52 20.73 7.41
C GLY A 433 -17.08 20.53 6.91
N GLY A 434 -16.10 21.14 7.60
CA GLY A 434 -14.67 20.95 7.30
C GLY A 434 -14.20 19.52 7.54
N LEU A 435 -14.63 18.89 8.64
CA LEU A 435 -14.33 17.50 8.96
C LEU A 435 -14.99 16.53 7.98
N GLY A 436 -16.19 16.84 7.49
CA GLY A 436 -16.82 16.07 6.41
C GLY A 436 -16.02 16.08 5.11
N ARG A 437 -15.42 17.23 4.75
CA ARG A 437 -14.50 17.31 3.59
C ARG A 437 -13.21 16.53 3.83
N LEU A 438 -12.67 16.56 5.06
CA LEU A 438 -11.48 15.80 5.42
C LEU A 438 -11.73 14.29 5.35
N ASP A 439 -12.87 13.80 5.86
CA ASP A 439 -13.28 12.39 5.74
C ASP A 439 -13.38 11.98 4.27
N ALA A 440 -14.08 12.75 3.44
CA ALA A 440 -14.21 12.46 2.01
C ALA A 440 -12.84 12.40 1.30
N GLY A 441 -11.93 13.34 1.59
CA GLY A 441 -10.58 13.35 1.05
C GLY A 441 -9.72 12.18 1.52
N ALA A 442 -9.84 11.80 2.79
CA ALA A 442 -9.13 10.64 3.36
C ALA A 442 -9.64 9.31 2.77
N VAL A 443 -10.95 9.18 2.55
CA VAL A 443 -11.54 8.03 1.83
C VAL A 443 -11.03 7.97 0.39
N GLN A 444 -11.01 9.09 -0.32
CA GLN A 444 -10.49 9.14 -1.69
C GLN A 444 -9.00 8.75 -1.75
N LEU A 445 -8.19 9.20 -0.78
CA LEU A 445 -6.79 8.81 -0.68
C LEU A 445 -6.64 7.31 -0.40
N HIS A 446 -7.41 6.77 0.56
CA HIS A 446 -7.43 5.35 0.87
C HIS A 446 -7.77 4.51 -0.36
N ASP A 447 -8.85 4.85 -1.08
CA ASP A 447 -9.29 4.13 -2.27
C ASP A 447 -8.24 4.19 -3.39
N GLY A 448 -7.60 5.35 -3.58
CA GLY A 448 -6.52 5.53 -4.54
C GLY A 448 -5.29 4.67 -4.20
N LEU A 449 -4.90 4.59 -2.92
CA LEU A 449 -3.81 3.74 -2.46
C LEU A 449 -4.15 2.25 -2.61
N GLN A 450 -5.37 1.85 -2.28
CA GLN A 450 -5.87 0.48 -2.50
C GLN A 450 -5.88 0.10 -3.99
N GLN A 451 -6.21 1.03 -4.87
CA GLN A 451 -6.11 0.80 -6.30
C GLN A 451 -4.65 0.69 -6.77
N GLY A 452 -3.75 1.47 -6.18
CA GLY A 452 -2.30 1.38 -6.38
C GLY A 452 -1.72 0.03 -5.96
N LEU A 453 -2.12 -0.50 -4.81
CA LEU A 453 -1.71 -1.83 -4.32
C LEU A 453 -2.00 -2.93 -5.34
N ARG A 454 -3.18 -2.91 -5.97
CA ARG A 454 -3.53 -3.88 -7.01
C ARG A 454 -2.61 -3.84 -8.23
N SER A 455 -1.89 -2.74 -8.44
CA SER A 455 -0.97 -2.55 -9.56
C SER A 455 0.48 -2.89 -9.20
N ILE A 456 0.81 -3.04 -7.92
CA ILE A 456 2.15 -3.37 -7.45
C ILE A 456 2.20 -4.89 -7.20
N PRO A 457 3.05 -5.64 -7.92
CA PRO A 457 3.18 -7.07 -7.70
C PRO A 457 3.70 -7.37 -6.29
N ASP A 458 2.97 -8.22 -5.55
CA ASP A 458 3.44 -8.81 -4.30
C ASP A 458 3.55 -10.35 -4.40
N PRO A 459 4.51 -10.86 -5.19
CA PRO A 459 4.77 -12.29 -5.28
C PRO A 459 5.31 -12.85 -3.95
N SER A 460 4.90 -14.07 -3.60
CA SER A 460 5.46 -14.82 -2.47
C SER A 460 6.98 -15.02 -2.63
N ALA A 461 7.68 -15.36 -1.54
CA ALA A 461 9.12 -15.61 -1.56
C ALA A 461 9.53 -16.65 -2.63
N ASP A 462 8.74 -17.72 -2.78
CA ASP A 462 8.99 -18.76 -3.79
C ASP A 462 8.75 -18.25 -5.21
N ALA A 463 7.69 -17.47 -5.42
CA ALA A 463 7.40 -16.85 -6.72
C ALA A 463 8.49 -15.83 -7.10
N ARG A 464 8.97 -15.03 -6.15
CA ARG A 464 10.11 -14.12 -6.36
C ARG A 464 11.35 -14.87 -6.82
N LYS A 465 11.68 -15.97 -6.13
CA LYS A 465 12.83 -16.82 -6.50
C LYS A 465 12.68 -17.40 -7.90
N ALA A 466 11.49 -17.88 -8.26
CA ALA A 466 11.22 -18.43 -9.59
C ALA A 466 11.33 -17.37 -10.70
N VAL A 467 10.78 -16.16 -10.47
CA VAL A 467 10.86 -15.04 -11.42
C VAL A 467 12.31 -14.57 -11.55
N ALA A 468 13.03 -14.44 -10.43
CA ALA A 468 14.44 -14.09 -10.40
C ALA A 468 15.31 -15.07 -11.20
N GLN A 469 15.10 -16.38 -11.01
CA GLN A 469 15.80 -17.42 -11.76
C GLN A 469 15.48 -17.36 -13.26
N THR A 470 14.22 -17.08 -13.60
CA THR A 470 13.79 -16.92 -15.01
C THR A 470 14.42 -15.69 -15.65
N LEU A 471 14.55 -14.57 -14.92
CA LEU A 471 15.23 -13.37 -15.39
C LEU A 471 16.75 -13.56 -15.50
N GLY A 472 17.35 -14.33 -14.60
CA GLY A 472 18.78 -14.64 -14.60
C GLY A 472 19.19 -15.56 -15.75
N ASN A 473 18.35 -16.53 -16.12
CA ASN A 473 18.59 -17.43 -17.25
C ASN A 473 17.36 -17.50 -18.17
N PRO A 474 17.10 -16.46 -18.97
CA PRO A 474 15.86 -16.32 -19.71
C PRO A 474 15.72 -17.31 -20.87
N VAL A 475 16.80 -17.96 -21.30
CA VAL A 475 16.80 -18.87 -22.45
C VAL A 475 17.34 -20.24 -22.05
N GLY A 476 16.41 -21.18 -21.85
CA GLY A 476 16.73 -22.60 -21.75
C GLY A 476 16.89 -23.23 -23.14
N VAL A 477 17.96 -24.01 -23.34
CA VAL A 477 18.12 -24.81 -24.55
C VAL A 477 17.69 -26.24 -24.25
N LYS A 478 16.56 -26.68 -24.82
CA LYS A 478 16.19 -28.10 -24.85
C LYS A 478 16.84 -28.73 -26.08
N GLY A 479 18.02 -29.33 -25.88
CA GLY A 479 18.64 -30.15 -26.91
C GLY A 479 17.84 -31.43 -27.10
N SER A 480 17.30 -31.66 -28.30
CA SER A 480 16.83 -32.97 -28.72
C SER A 480 17.77 -33.50 -29.79
N SER A 481 18.42 -34.62 -29.50
CA SER A 481 19.26 -35.32 -30.47
C SER A 481 18.42 -36.42 -31.13
N LEU A 482 18.24 -36.33 -32.45
CA LEU A 482 17.53 -37.36 -33.23
C LEU A 482 18.39 -38.63 -33.41
N ALA A 483 19.71 -38.47 -33.36
CA ALA A 483 20.71 -39.52 -33.53
C ALA A 483 22.02 -39.02 -32.91
N SER A 484 22.62 -39.79 -32.00
CA SER A 484 23.84 -39.37 -31.30
C SER A 484 24.91 -40.45 -31.34
N ALA A 485 26.13 -40.04 -31.68
CA ALA A 485 27.31 -40.79 -31.29
C ALA A 485 27.55 -40.53 -29.80
N ALA A 486 27.72 -41.58 -29.00
CA ALA A 486 27.87 -41.47 -27.55
C ALA A 486 29.23 -40.87 -27.14
N THR A 487 30.27 -41.03 -27.98
CA THR A 487 31.62 -40.56 -27.71
C THR A 487 32.31 -40.07 -28.97
N TYR A 488 33.44 -39.36 -28.82
CA TYR A 488 34.25 -38.90 -29.94
C TYR A 488 34.70 -40.05 -30.86
N GLY A 489 35.22 -41.14 -30.28
CA GLY A 489 35.63 -42.32 -31.04
C GLY A 489 34.46 -42.99 -31.75
N ALA A 490 33.26 -42.97 -31.17
CA ALA A 490 32.06 -43.38 -31.88
C ALA A 490 31.84 -42.50 -33.12
N GLY A 491 31.90 -41.16 -33.00
CA GLY A 491 31.76 -40.25 -34.15
C GLY A 491 32.66 -40.61 -35.34
N LEU A 492 33.89 -41.07 -35.08
CA LEU A 492 34.87 -41.48 -36.09
C LEU A 492 34.71 -42.92 -36.61
N ALA A 493 33.99 -43.78 -35.89
CA ALA A 493 33.91 -45.21 -36.21
C ALA A 493 33.46 -45.54 -37.65
N PRO A 494 32.46 -44.87 -38.25
CA PRO A 494 32.04 -45.17 -39.62
C PRO A 494 33.16 -45.02 -40.66
N PHE A 495 34.02 -44.02 -40.48
CA PHE A 495 35.17 -43.79 -41.34
C PHE A 495 36.23 -44.88 -41.19
N PHE A 496 36.63 -45.19 -39.95
CA PHE A 496 37.65 -46.20 -39.69
C PHE A 496 37.19 -47.62 -40.03
N LEU A 497 35.91 -47.94 -39.85
CA LEU A 497 35.31 -49.19 -40.30
C LEU A 497 35.40 -49.32 -41.82
N SER A 498 34.96 -48.29 -42.56
CA SER A 498 35.03 -48.28 -44.03
C SER A 498 36.48 -48.38 -44.54
N LEU A 499 37.39 -47.64 -43.92
CA LEU A 499 38.82 -47.67 -44.25
C LEU A 499 39.46 -49.03 -43.96
N ALA A 500 39.14 -49.67 -42.84
CA ALA A 500 39.59 -51.02 -42.53
C ALA A 500 39.11 -52.03 -43.59
N LEU A 501 37.86 -51.93 -44.06
CA LEU A 501 37.36 -52.81 -45.12
C LEU A 501 38.12 -52.60 -46.45
N TRP A 502 38.39 -51.35 -46.83
CA TRP A 502 39.17 -51.06 -48.04
C TRP A 502 40.61 -51.58 -47.93
N ILE A 503 41.30 -51.29 -46.81
CA ILE A 503 42.67 -51.75 -46.58
C ILE A 503 42.72 -53.27 -46.66
N GLY A 504 41.82 -53.98 -46.00
CA GLY A 504 41.85 -55.44 -46.07
C GLY A 504 41.53 -56.00 -47.45
N ALA A 505 40.60 -55.40 -48.18
CA ALA A 505 40.36 -55.74 -49.59
C ALA A 505 41.61 -55.49 -50.46
N TYR A 506 42.34 -54.40 -50.24
CA TYR A 506 43.58 -54.06 -50.94
C TYR A 506 44.68 -55.09 -50.65
N VAL A 507 44.89 -55.39 -49.37
CA VAL A 507 45.94 -56.32 -48.93
C VAL A 507 45.65 -57.75 -49.42
N LEU A 508 44.39 -58.17 -49.55
CA LEU A 508 44.01 -59.44 -50.18
C LEU A 508 44.57 -59.61 -51.59
N PHE A 509 44.55 -58.56 -52.42
CA PHE A 509 45.07 -58.61 -53.79
C PHE A 509 46.58 -58.45 -53.90
N LEU A 510 47.30 -58.24 -52.79
CA LEU A 510 48.75 -58.40 -52.78
C LEU A 510 49.13 -59.88 -52.95
N LEU A 511 48.32 -60.80 -52.41
CA LEU A 511 48.60 -62.25 -52.40
C LEU A 511 47.70 -63.06 -53.35
N VAL A 512 46.43 -62.66 -53.51
CA VAL A 512 45.45 -63.37 -54.34
C VAL A 512 45.58 -62.94 -55.81
N LYS A 513 45.53 -63.92 -56.73
CA LYS A 513 45.52 -63.64 -58.17
C LYS A 513 44.06 -63.38 -58.58
N PRO A 514 43.74 -62.24 -59.23
CA PRO A 514 42.35 -61.91 -59.55
C PRO A 514 41.73 -62.89 -60.56
N LEU A 515 42.47 -63.29 -61.60
CA LEU A 515 41.97 -64.27 -62.58
C LEU A 515 42.70 -65.61 -62.44
N SER A 516 41.94 -66.71 -62.43
CA SER A 516 42.52 -68.05 -62.42
C SER A 516 43.15 -68.40 -63.77
N SER A 517 44.46 -68.59 -63.81
CA SER A 517 45.19 -69.01 -65.02
C SER A 517 44.64 -70.33 -65.58
N ARG A 518 44.20 -71.24 -64.70
CA ARG A 518 43.61 -72.53 -65.08
C ARG A 518 42.24 -72.37 -65.76
N ALA A 519 41.41 -71.44 -65.28
CA ALA A 519 40.10 -71.17 -65.89
C ALA A 519 40.21 -70.53 -67.27
N LEU A 520 41.18 -69.62 -67.44
CA LEU A 520 41.48 -68.99 -68.73
C LEU A 520 42.01 -70.01 -69.74
N ALA A 521 42.94 -70.88 -69.33
CA ALA A 521 43.48 -71.94 -70.19
C ALA A 521 42.41 -72.99 -70.58
N ALA A 522 41.46 -73.27 -69.68
CA ALA A 522 40.36 -74.21 -69.92
C ALA A 522 39.15 -73.62 -70.67
N GLY A 523 39.31 -72.46 -71.32
CA GLY A 523 38.28 -71.85 -72.17
C GLY A 523 36.96 -71.50 -71.48
N GLN A 524 36.97 -71.26 -70.16
CA GLN A 524 35.73 -70.96 -69.43
C GLN A 524 35.15 -69.59 -69.83
N PRO A 525 33.81 -69.43 -69.84
CA PRO A 525 33.17 -68.14 -70.14
C PRO A 525 33.73 -67.01 -69.25
N SER A 526 34.05 -65.87 -69.85
CA SER A 526 34.78 -64.78 -69.17
C SER A 526 34.06 -64.25 -67.92
N TRP A 527 32.73 -64.21 -67.92
CA TRP A 527 31.94 -63.79 -66.76
C TRP A 527 32.04 -64.79 -65.60
N ARG A 528 32.14 -66.11 -65.89
CA ARG A 528 32.34 -67.16 -64.87
C ARG A 528 33.75 -67.09 -64.29
N THR A 529 34.74 -66.77 -65.11
CA THR A 529 36.13 -66.61 -64.67
C THR A 529 36.28 -65.37 -63.78
N ALA A 530 35.66 -64.25 -64.16
CA ALA A 530 35.61 -63.05 -63.33
C ALA A 530 34.88 -63.29 -62.00
N LEU A 531 33.71 -63.93 -62.03
CA LEU A 531 32.95 -64.24 -60.82
C LEU A 531 33.70 -65.21 -59.90
N GLY A 532 34.28 -66.28 -60.47
CA GLY A 532 35.05 -67.26 -59.71
C GLY A 532 36.33 -66.68 -59.09
N GLY A 533 36.96 -65.71 -59.76
CA GLY A 533 38.12 -64.98 -59.26
C GLY A 533 37.80 -64.02 -58.12
N TRP A 534 36.59 -63.44 -58.13
CA TRP A 534 36.11 -62.55 -57.08
C TRP A 534 35.59 -63.29 -55.83
N LEU A 535 34.92 -64.44 -55.99
CA LEU A 535 34.27 -65.15 -54.87
C LEU A 535 35.21 -65.54 -53.72
N ALA A 536 36.45 -65.94 -54.02
CA ALA A 536 37.42 -66.34 -52.99
C ALA A 536 37.89 -65.15 -52.12
N PRO A 537 38.40 -64.04 -52.68
CA PRO A 537 38.73 -62.86 -51.89
C PRO A 537 37.48 -62.21 -51.28
N ALA A 538 36.29 -62.30 -51.90
CA ALA A 538 35.05 -61.82 -51.30
C ALA A 538 34.68 -62.60 -50.03
N ALA A 539 34.82 -63.93 -50.03
CA ALA A 539 34.59 -64.74 -48.82
C ALA A 539 35.57 -64.39 -47.68
N LEU A 540 36.83 -64.09 -48.00
CA LEU A 540 37.80 -63.60 -47.01
C LEU A 540 37.45 -62.20 -46.52
N GLY A 541 36.97 -61.32 -47.41
CA GLY A 541 36.44 -60.01 -47.07
C GLY A 541 35.24 -60.09 -46.11
N VAL A 542 34.36 -61.08 -46.24
CA VAL A 542 33.26 -61.34 -45.28
C VAL A 542 33.81 -61.65 -43.90
N VAL A 543 34.77 -62.58 -43.81
CA VAL A 543 35.39 -62.95 -42.52
C VAL A 543 36.05 -61.74 -41.87
N GLN A 544 36.76 -60.93 -42.65
CA GLN A 544 37.37 -59.70 -42.16
C GLN A 544 36.33 -58.68 -41.68
N SER A 545 35.22 -58.48 -42.41
CA SER A 545 34.13 -57.60 -41.98
C SER A 545 33.54 -58.01 -40.64
N VAL A 546 33.33 -59.32 -40.42
CA VAL A 546 32.84 -59.87 -39.15
C VAL A 546 33.84 -59.61 -38.02
N LEU A 547 35.13 -59.80 -38.27
CA LEU A 547 36.17 -59.57 -37.26
C LEU A 547 36.27 -58.10 -36.87
N VAL A 548 36.33 -57.19 -37.85
CA VAL A 548 36.37 -55.74 -37.62
C VAL A 548 35.12 -55.30 -36.86
N TYR A 549 33.94 -55.78 -37.26
CA TYR A 549 32.68 -55.52 -36.56
C TYR A 549 32.74 -55.99 -35.10
N ALA A 550 33.20 -57.21 -34.82
CA ALA A 550 33.30 -57.75 -33.47
C ALA A 550 34.29 -56.94 -32.61
N VAL A 551 35.46 -56.60 -33.14
CA VAL A 551 36.47 -55.82 -32.39
C VAL A 551 35.96 -54.42 -32.08
N VAL A 552 35.30 -53.73 -33.01
CA VAL A 552 34.83 -52.37 -32.77
C VAL A 552 33.62 -52.34 -31.83
N LEU A 553 32.61 -53.19 -32.06
CA LEU A 553 31.40 -53.15 -31.25
C LEU A 553 31.57 -53.82 -29.88
N ARG A 554 32.33 -54.91 -29.79
CA ARG A 554 32.51 -55.66 -28.52
C ARG A 554 33.83 -55.35 -27.83
N GLY A 555 34.92 -55.20 -28.59
CA GLY A 555 36.25 -54.93 -28.03
C GLY A 555 36.43 -53.46 -27.61
N VAL A 556 36.19 -52.53 -28.53
CA VAL A 556 36.25 -51.08 -28.23
C VAL A 556 35.01 -50.62 -27.46
N GLY A 557 33.87 -51.30 -27.68
CA GLY A 557 32.61 -51.01 -26.99
C GLY A 557 31.84 -49.85 -27.60
N ILE A 558 31.87 -49.71 -28.92
CA ILE A 558 31.08 -48.71 -29.65
C ILE A 558 29.73 -49.32 -29.99
N SER A 559 28.63 -48.71 -29.56
CA SER A 559 27.28 -49.19 -29.82
C SER A 559 26.80 -48.88 -31.24
N ALA A 560 25.94 -49.75 -31.78
CA ALA A 560 25.23 -49.51 -33.04
C ALA A 560 23.72 -49.72 -32.84
N GLN A 561 22.90 -48.83 -33.39
CA GLN A 561 21.44 -48.90 -33.29
C GLN A 561 20.87 -50.09 -34.06
N HIS A 562 21.41 -50.38 -35.25
CA HIS A 562 20.99 -51.49 -36.09
C HIS A 562 22.14 -52.49 -36.32
N PRO A 563 22.55 -53.25 -35.30
CA PRO A 563 23.77 -54.07 -35.34
C PRO A 563 23.75 -55.14 -36.44
N VAL A 564 22.60 -55.79 -36.65
CA VAL A 564 22.46 -56.84 -37.68
C VAL A 564 22.52 -56.25 -39.10
N LEU A 565 21.81 -55.15 -39.33
CA LEU A 565 21.84 -54.45 -40.62
C LEU A 565 23.22 -53.85 -40.91
N LEU A 566 23.89 -53.31 -39.88
CA LEU A 566 25.25 -52.81 -39.97
C LEU A 566 26.22 -53.90 -40.44
N LEU A 567 26.16 -55.10 -39.85
CA LEU A 567 27.01 -56.20 -40.29
C LEU A 567 26.74 -56.59 -41.75
N GLY A 568 25.46 -56.69 -42.14
CA GLY A 568 25.07 -56.97 -43.53
C GLY A 568 25.57 -55.88 -44.51
N PHE A 569 25.45 -54.62 -44.13
CA PHE A 569 25.94 -53.49 -44.92
C PHE A 569 27.46 -53.48 -45.02
N MET A 570 28.20 -53.72 -43.93
CA MET A 570 29.66 -53.85 -43.94
C MET A 570 30.14 -55.01 -44.82
N VAL A 571 29.39 -56.11 -44.86
CA VAL A 571 29.67 -57.22 -45.79
C VAL A 571 29.46 -56.77 -47.24
N ALA A 572 28.37 -56.06 -47.55
CA ALA A 572 28.11 -55.53 -48.89
C ALA A 572 29.18 -54.51 -49.34
N VAL A 573 29.60 -53.62 -48.44
CA VAL A 573 30.70 -52.66 -48.65
C VAL A 573 32.01 -53.39 -48.94
N SER A 574 32.37 -54.39 -48.12
CA SER A 574 33.57 -55.21 -48.32
C SER A 574 33.56 -55.92 -49.66
N MET A 575 32.43 -56.55 -50.03
CA MET A 575 32.23 -57.17 -51.33
C MET A 575 32.38 -56.18 -52.49
N THR A 576 31.89 -54.96 -52.33
CA THR A 576 32.04 -53.86 -53.30
C THR A 576 33.50 -53.47 -53.48
N PHE A 577 34.20 -53.19 -52.39
CA PHE A 577 35.62 -52.82 -52.44
C PHE A 577 36.48 -53.93 -53.03
N VAL A 578 36.23 -55.19 -52.66
CA VAL A 578 36.88 -56.36 -53.25
C VAL A 578 36.60 -56.44 -54.76
N MET A 579 35.38 -56.16 -55.23
CA MET A 579 35.07 -56.18 -56.67
C MET A 579 35.80 -55.07 -57.44
N ILE A 580 35.84 -53.85 -56.89
CA ILE A 580 36.55 -52.72 -57.52
C ILE A 580 38.04 -53.05 -57.65
N LEU A 581 38.67 -53.49 -56.56
CA LEU A 581 40.09 -53.83 -56.55
C LEU A 581 40.40 -55.06 -57.41
N HIS A 582 39.49 -56.04 -57.42
CA HIS A 582 39.57 -57.18 -58.34
C HIS A 582 39.59 -56.72 -59.79
N ALA A 583 38.71 -55.79 -60.18
CA ALA A 583 38.62 -55.30 -61.54
C ALA A 583 39.87 -54.53 -61.98
N LEU A 584 40.37 -53.64 -61.11
CA LEU A 584 41.62 -52.89 -61.34
C LEU A 584 42.80 -53.87 -61.50
N ALA A 585 42.95 -54.82 -60.58
CA ALA A 585 44.02 -55.80 -60.61
C ALA A 585 43.90 -56.75 -61.82
N ALA A 586 42.69 -57.20 -62.17
CA ALA A 586 42.45 -58.08 -63.31
C ALA A 586 42.79 -57.40 -64.63
N ARG A 587 42.48 -56.10 -64.77
CA ARG A 587 42.66 -55.36 -66.02
C ARG A 587 44.07 -54.81 -66.20
N LEU A 588 44.69 -54.34 -65.13
CA LEU A 588 45.93 -53.56 -65.19
C LEU A 588 47.11 -54.24 -64.51
N GLY A 589 46.93 -55.36 -63.81
CA GLY A 589 48.02 -56.03 -63.10
C GLY A 589 48.58 -55.17 -61.97
N SER A 590 49.91 -55.05 -61.87
CA SER A 590 50.58 -54.26 -60.83
C SER A 590 50.20 -52.76 -60.84
N PRO A 591 50.13 -52.05 -61.99
CA PRO A 591 49.55 -50.71 -62.05
C PRO A 591 48.13 -50.60 -61.48
N GLY A 592 47.30 -51.62 -61.66
CA GLY A 592 45.95 -51.66 -61.10
C GLY A 592 45.93 -51.69 -59.57
N LYS A 593 46.88 -52.42 -58.97
CA LYS A 593 47.07 -52.41 -57.52
C LYS A 593 47.49 -51.02 -57.05
N PHE A 594 48.46 -50.38 -57.71
CA PHE A 594 48.85 -49.00 -57.37
C PHE A 594 47.68 -48.01 -57.45
N LEU A 595 46.85 -48.09 -58.49
CA LEU A 595 45.63 -47.27 -58.57
C LEU A 595 44.65 -47.54 -57.43
N GLY A 596 44.55 -48.78 -56.95
CA GLY A 596 43.78 -49.12 -55.74
C GLY A 596 44.27 -48.39 -54.48
N LEU A 597 45.58 -48.13 -54.38
CA LEU A 597 46.17 -47.32 -53.32
C LEU A 597 45.89 -45.83 -53.53
N VAL A 598 46.02 -45.31 -54.75
CA VAL A 598 45.68 -43.91 -55.09
C VAL A 598 44.21 -43.61 -54.75
N PHE A 599 43.30 -44.53 -55.11
CA PHE A 599 41.88 -44.43 -54.75
C PHE A 599 41.67 -44.43 -53.24
N MET A 600 42.45 -45.19 -52.47
CA MET A 600 42.39 -45.16 -51.01
C MET A 600 42.74 -43.77 -50.47
N VAL A 601 43.83 -43.17 -50.97
CA VAL A 601 44.31 -41.85 -50.51
C VAL A 601 43.30 -40.74 -50.85
N LEU A 602 42.74 -40.75 -52.06
CA LEU A 602 41.71 -39.79 -52.45
C LEU A 602 40.46 -39.89 -51.56
N GLN A 603 40.06 -41.12 -51.21
CA GLN A 603 38.92 -41.38 -50.33
C GLN A 603 39.18 -40.99 -48.88
N LEU A 604 40.43 -41.10 -48.41
CA LEU A 604 40.80 -40.71 -47.05
C LEU A 604 40.48 -39.25 -46.76
N VAL A 605 40.67 -38.38 -47.75
CA VAL A 605 40.42 -36.93 -47.61
C VAL A 605 38.96 -36.58 -47.93
N SER A 606 38.29 -37.30 -48.83
CA SER A 606 36.98 -36.90 -49.37
C SER A 606 35.76 -37.59 -48.74
N ALA A 607 35.92 -38.71 -48.02
CA ALA A 607 34.78 -39.50 -47.54
C ALA A 607 33.97 -38.86 -46.39
N GLY A 608 34.32 -37.66 -45.93
CA GLY A 608 33.58 -36.95 -44.88
C GLY A 608 33.59 -37.65 -43.52
N GLY A 609 34.71 -38.25 -43.15
CA GLY A 609 34.84 -39.11 -41.97
C GLY A 609 35.08 -38.36 -40.66
N THR A 610 36.17 -37.60 -40.59
CA THR A 610 36.61 -36.85 -39.40
C THR A 610 35.97 -35.48 -39.29
N PHE A 611 35.79 -34.83 -40.44
CA PHE A 611 35.10 -33.55 -40.58
C PHE A 611 33.95 -33.71 -41.58
N PRO A 612 32.88 -32.89 -41.46
CA PRO A 612 31.83 -32.83 -42.47
C PRO A 612 32.45 -32.57 -43.85
N TRP A 613 32.01 -33.28 -44.88
CA TRP A 613 32.59 -33.13 -46.23
C TRP A 613 32.44 -31.71 -46.79
N GLN A 614 31.47 -30.94 -46.29
CA GLN A 614 31.25 -29.54 -46.66
C GLN A 614 32.43 -28.63 -46.27
N THR A 615 33.28 -29.05 -45.33
CA THR A 615 34.48 -28.29 -44.95
C THR A 615 35.66 -28.55 -45.89
N LEU A 616 35.50 -29.41 -46.91
CA LEU A 616 36.53 -29.63 -47.93
C LEU A 616 36.65 -28.39 -48.83
N PRO A 617 37.87 -28.08 -49.34
CA PRO A 617 38.02 -27.12 -50.42
C PRO A 617 37.12 -27.47 -51.60
N GLU A 618 36.45 -26.46 -52.19
CA GLU A 618 35.46 -26.62 -53.26
C GLU A 618 35.91 -27.55 -54.42
N PRO A 619 37.18 -27.50 -54.90
CA PRO A 619 37.65 -28.40 -55.96
C PRO A 619 37.60 -29.90 -55.61
N LEU A 620 37.53 -30.26 -54.33
CA LEU A 620 37.49 -31.66 -53.87
C LEU A 620 36.07 -32.19 -53.65
N HIS A 621 35.03 -31.33 -53.69
CA HIS A 621 33.63 -31.74 -53.49
C HIS A 621 33.17 -32.82 -54.49
N PRO A 622 33.53 -32.78 -55.79
CA PRO A 622 33.15 -33.84 -56.72
C PRO A 622 33.67 -35.23 -56.33
N LEU A 623 34.82 -35.31 -55.64
CA LEU A 623 35.37 -36.58 -55.17
C LEU A 623 34.51 -37.22 -54.09
N HIS A 624 33.94 -36.41 -53.19
CA HIS A 624 33.02 -36.90 -52.16
C HIS A 624 31.80 -37.59 -52.79
N HIS A 625 31.17 -36.94 -53.78
CA HIS A 625 30.00 -37.51 -54.45
C HIS A 625 30.33 -38.66 -55.41
N ALA A 626 31.54 -38.71 -55.95
CA ALA A 626 31.92 -39.77 -56.87
C ALA A 626 32.32 -41.05 -56.13
N LEU A 627 33.13 -40.96 -55.07
CA LEU A 627 33.88 -42.11 -54.56
C LEU A 627 33.04 -43.05 -53.67
N PRO A 628 33.26 -44.38 -53.75
CA PRO A 628 32.42 -45.36 -53.08
C PRO A 628 32.56 -45.37 -51.54
N MET A 629 33.69 -44.93 -50.99
CA MET A 629 33.90 -44.88 -49.55
C MET A 629 32.95 -43.89 -48.86
N THR A 630 32.54 -42.81 -49.52
CA THR A 630 31.53 -41.86 -49.00
C THR A 630 30.25 -42.57 -48.59
N TYR A 631 29.68 -43.35 -49.52
CA TYR A 631 28.44 -44.09 -49.32
C TYR A 631 28.59 -45.19 -48.26
N ALA A 632 29.79 -45.77 -48.15
CA ALA A 632 30.10 -46.70 -47.07
C ALA A 632 30.14 -46.00 -45.69
N VAL A 633 30.77 -44.83 -45.59
CA VAL A 633 30.83 -44.05 -44.34
C VAL A 633 29.44 -43.58 -43.93
N ASP A 634 28.66 -43.03 -44.85
CA ASP A 634 27.30 -42.55 -44.56
C ASP A 634 26.34 -43.68 -44.18
N GLY A 635 26.37 -44.80 -44.91
CA GLY A 635 25.53 -45.95 -44.58
C GLY A 635 25.89 -46.58 -43.24
N ILE A 636 27.19 -46.74 -42.94
CA ILE A 636 27.64 -47.21 -41.62
C ILE A 636 27.21 -46.23 -40.52
N ARG A 637 27.40 -44.91 -40.73
CA ARG A 637 27.01 -43.85 -39.77
C ARG A 637 25.52 -43.91 -39.44
N ARG A 638 24.65 -44.02 -40.45
CA ARG A 638 23.19 -44.11 -40.26
C ARG A 638 22.79 -45.35 -39.48
N LEU A 639 23.41 -46.49 -39.78
CA LEU A 639 23.12 -47.76 -39.10
C LEU A 639 23.66 -47.80 -37.66
N MET A 640 24.74 -47.05 -37.38
CA MET A 640 25.33 -46.96 -36.04
C MET A 640 24.57 -46.00 -35.12
N TYR A 641 24.30 -44.78 -35.55
CA TYR A 641 23.79 -43.72 -34.65
C TYR A 641 22.33 -43.35 -34.86
N GLY A 642 21.73 -43.85 -35.93
CA GLY A 642 20.38 -43.52 -36.33
C GLY A 642 20.31 -42.41 -37.36
N GLY A 643 19.21 -42.43 -38.11
CA GLY A 643 18.96 -41.55 -39.23
C GLY A 643 17.97 -42.18 -40.20
N SER A 644 17.48 -41.39 -41.15
CA SER A 644 16.55 -41.90 -42.17
C SER A 644 17.22 -43.02 -42.99
N LEU A 645 16.61 -44.21 -42.97
CA LEU A 645 16.99 -45.37 -43.79
C LEU A 645 16.66 -45.17 -45.28
N THR A 646 15.90 -44.13 -45.64
CA THR A 646 15.56 -43.83 -47.04
C THR A 646 16.81 -43.62 -47.90
N HIS A 647 17.83 -42.95 -47.36
CA HIS A 647 19.09 -42.72 -48.06
C HIS A 647 20.03 -43.93 -48.03
N LEU A 648 19.84 -44.90 -47.12
CA LEU A 648 20.60 -46.15 -47.15
C LEU A 648 20.32 -46.92 -48.46
N GLY A 649 19.11 -46.77 -49.02
CA GLY A 649 18.79 -47.29 -50.34
C GLY A 649 19.65 -46.67 -51.44
N LEU A 650 19.89 -45.35 -51.40
CA LEU A 650 20.79 -44.67 -52.33
C LEU A 650 22.23 -45.19 -52.18
N ASP A 651 22.72 -45.31 -50.94
CA ASP A 651 24.07 -45.81 -50.66
C ASP A 651 24.26 -47.22 -51.25
N LEU A 652 23.28 -48.10 -51.06
CA LEU A 652 23.28 -49.45 -51.64
C LEU A 652 23.19 -49.45 -53.17
N VAL A 653 22.40 -48.57 -53.77
CA VAL A 653 22.29 -48.46 -55.23
C VAL A 653 23.62 -48.01 -55.84
N VAL A 654 24.28 -47.02 -55.25
CA VAL A 654 25.58 -46.53 -55.75
C VAL A 654 26.66 -47.60 -55.57
N LEU A 655 26.76 -48.23 -54.40
CA LEU A 655 27.67 -49.34 -54.17
C LEU A 655 27.38 -50.52 -55.13
N GLY A 656 26.11 -50.81 -55.39
CA GLY A 656 25.67 -51.80 -56.36
C GLY A 656 26.08 -51.45 -57.79
N ALA A 657 25.96 -50.18 -58.20
CA ALA A 657 26.44 -49.70 -59.49
C ALA A 657 27.95 -49.88 -59.64
N TYR A 658 28.71 -49.62 -58.56
CA TYR A 658 30.14 -49.92 -58.50
C TYR A 658 30.45 -51.42 -58.67
N VAL A 659 29.71 -52.30 -57.99
CA VAL A 659 29.84 -53.76 -58.16
C VAL A 659 29.59 -54.16 -59.61
N VAL A 660 28.49 -53.71 -60.21
CA VAL A 660 28.12 -54.05 -61.59
C VAL A 660 29.17 -53.54 -62.57
N GLY A 661 29.56 -52.26 -62.47
CA GLY A 661 30.59 -51.67 -63.33
C GLY A 661 31.95 -52.36 -63.22
N ALA A 662 32.41 -52.63 -62.00
CA ALA A 662 33.66 -53.34 -61.74
C ALA A 662 33.58 -54.82 -62.17
N PHE A 663 32.42 -55.47 -62.05
CA PHE A 663 32.21 -56.83 -62.54
C PHE A 663 32.26 -56.91 -64.07
N LEU A 664 31.64 -55.95 -64.77
CA LEU A 664 31.72 -55.84 -66.23
C LEU A 664 33.17 -55.61 -66.68
N LEU A 665 33.89 -54.72 -65.99
CA LEU A 665 35.30 -54.46 -66.25
C LEU A 665 36.17 -55.71 -66.01
N SER A 666 35.91 -56.44 -64.93
CA SER A 666 36.55 -57.72 -64.60
C SER A 666 36.27 -58.79 -65.67
N THR A 667 35.03 -58.88 -66.14
CA THR A 667 34.59 -59.81 -67.19
C THR A 667 35.26 -59.49 -68.53
N TRP A 668 35.35 -58.21 -68.87
CA TRP A 668 36.08 -57.75 -70.04
C TRP A 668 37.58 -58.01 -69.92
N ALA A 669 38.17 -57.78 -68.74
CA ALA A 669 39.57 -58.13 -68.47
C ALA A 669 39.81 -59.63 -68.64
N ALA A 670 38.90 -60.49 -68.15
CA ALA A 670 38.98 -61.94 -68.34
C ALA A 670 38.84 -62.34 -69.81
N ARG A 671 37.97 -61.69 -70.59
CA ARG A 671 37.84 -61.90 -72.04
C ARG A 671 39.12 -61.53 -72.77
N LYS A 672 39.70 -60.37 -72.45
CA LYS A 672 40.98 -59.93 -73.01
C LYS A 672 42.12 -60.87 -72.63
N ALA A 673 42.14 -61.34 -71.38
CA ALA A 673 43.15 -62.27 -70.90
C ALA A 673 42.99 -63.69 -71.47
N ALA A 674 41.82 -64.07 -71.99
CA ALA A 674 41.59 -65.35 -72.66
C ALA A 674 42.03 -65.34 -74.13
N MET A 675 42.20 -64.16 -74.74
CA MET A 675 42.75 -64.02 -76.10
C MET A 675 44.28 -64.09 -76.03
N TRP A 676 44.87 -65.06 -76.73
CA TRP A 676 46.32 -65.24 -76.80
C TRP A 676 46.89 -64.24 -77.81
N SER A 677 47.67 -63.27 -77.32
CA SER A 677 48.41 -62.36 -78.19
C SER A 677 49.76 -62.96 -78.55
N ALA A 678 50.34 -62.56 -79.69
CA ALA A 678 51.68 -62.98 -80.12
C ALA A 678 52.76 -62.73 -79.04
N ALA A 679 52.59 -61.68 -78.22
CA ALA A 679 53.46 -61.35 -77.09
C ALA A 679 53.41 -62.35 -75.92
N ARG A 680 52.38 -63.20 -75.81
CA ARG A 680 52.28 -64.25 -74.77
C ARG A 680 52.78 -65.62 -75.22
N ILE A 681 52.94 -65.84 -76.53
CA ILE A 681 53.33 -67.14 -77.10
C ILE A 681 54.85 -67.25 -77.28
N LYS A 682 55.57 -66.12 -77.35
CA LYS A 682 57.03 -66.14 -77.26
C LYS A 682 57.45 -66.24 -75.80
N PRO A 683 58.18 -67.29 -75.37
CA PRO A 683 58.98 -67.14 -74.16
C PRO A 683 59.99 -66.02 -74.42
N ASP A 684 60.04 -65.02 -73.54
CA ASP A 684 61.20 -64.14 -73.50
C ASP A 684 62.40 -65.06 -73.28
N LEU A 685 63.24 -65.22 -74.30
CA LEU A 685 64.59 -65.73 -74.15
C LEU A 685 65.34 -64.65 -73.36
N ALA A 686 65.19 -64.67 -72.04
CA ALA A 686 65.97 -63.86 -71.13
C ALA A 686 67.29 -64.59 -70.88
N ILE A 687 68.38 -64.00 -71.36
CA ILE A 687 69.73 -64.15 -70.79
C ILE A 687 69.75 -63.36 -69.49
#